data_AF-A0AA38XZV2-F1
#
_entry.id   AF-A0AA38XZV2-F1
#
_cell.length_a   1.000
_cell.length_b   1.000
_cell.length_c   1.000
_cell.angle_alpha   90.00
_cell.angle_beta   90.00
_cell.angle_gamma   90.00
#
_symmetry.space_group_name_H-M   'P 1'
#
loop_
_entity.id
_entity.type
_entity.pdbx_description
1 polymer ?
#
loop_
_entity_poly.entity_id
_entity_poly.type
_entity_poly.pdbx_seq_one_letter_code
_entity_poly.pdbx_strand_id
1 'polypeptide(L)'
;MPSIRNRAVRIGGCEGGITDHHGVLARMAKNEEVDVIFGDWMSEYNMTTRGMEKLQDSSSLGYETVFLESLEPALEHLAAKKIKLAANAGASGTELLAEHVEKMISQKGLNLKVAWVSGDEISVERIKHLQQKGERFQRLTTDKDLSTWEFDPLYAQCYLGGKGIAKAWAEGADVVLTGRVADPAPVIAAGLWWHGWTETDFDELAGALVCGHLIECGAYVCGANWSGFKSLGTGKQILNLGYPIAELAYDGTCIITKEKGSNGLVSTETCKSQVLYEIQGPWYFNSDVVADLTNIKMEQVGKDRVHVSGAKGLPPPPTTKVGMTALGGWQAETHFYVVGLDVEEKTAMFETQIRDVLPVDKYHCFRVSLNGRPPDNPQSQESATCDVRVFAQARDRNDLEPSVFLQPVVDTVMQTYPGAQFSLDQRQGIPKSYYEFWVALVPQGIVPHKVHFAGNTLDVAPPTKTYTYPRHQPSYDTENPAPPATWGSTTLAPLGYVAHARSGDKSSNANVGFYVRSEDEYEWLRSTLSISMIKELLGIDYRGGLVERFELPHLWAVHFLLFDHLDRGVASSSTYDILGKNVAEYLRANPVSKSQVKELRERIAELEAALKEARTKQKPQLETAREPVLPDAPTRHNNLISRLTQRDWQLNSNAEGQVQFFGPTCSVHLTESISISLLEACGDAAINEDDFTINDLDSETQAHLLDVYWNYQHTVLQVFQKETFLKGLKQRQPKYVSKALMYCVFACAARISPREHLKALAIPRNEDDFGDELPYLMAKALKYTEEELKRPRLTTIQSLLLLSVLHSGLGKDTKGWLLTGDACRLAVDLGIHKNNGLKQSSSGNMSLEDVQARRLVFWACVIFDRFWGLYLGRPCCLNAEDIPAQEARWMSANSSWEAKMAYAWVSLLIIVGDICDVLNADVRSYGKLDDFDQKLQSWRANLDPSLQYRKDCPASVSSLNLQYAAVMILLHQPTARFGSRPEEPSTRTAYSRRQCITFATSVASCLHEFQQQHGDVTALSGIALHSISLAATTLVASIAERKSEDVSSEMHALKTCVRALGELETTYLVARRVRKIIQLIIRVCHLESDYVGSQQRPMPVPADPSNSDDLMNHSLVNEVVMEDSLSLETQFAEDAGLSEYSPFAFDGHLPTYAQFDVFSTFDAEGIGAPDAFSRNM
;
A
#
# COMPACT_ATOMS: atom_id res chain seq x y z
N MET A 1 -47.38 -18.76 -20.37
CA MET A 1 -46.59 -17.91 -19.45
C MET A 1 -46.66 -18.56 -18.08
N PRO A 2 -45.56 -19.09 -17.52
CA PRO A 2 -45.54 -19.46 -16.10
C PRO A 2 -45.85 -18.20 -15.29
N SER A 3 -46.70 -18.31 -14.27
CA SER A 3 -47.10 -17.16 -13.46
C SER A 3 -45.86 -16.51 -12.82
N ILE A 4 -45.88 -15.18 -12.70
CA ILE A 4 -44.83 -14.34 -12.10
C ILE A 4 -44.38 -14.82 -10.69
N ARG A 5 -45.16 -15.70 -10.03
CA ARG A 5 -44.91 -16.23 -8.68
C ARG A 5 -43.80 -17.30 -8.56
N ASN A 6 -43.25 -17.80 -9.67
CA ASN A 6 -42.27 -18.90 -9.61
C ASN A 6 -40.82 -18.49 -9.96
N ARG A 7 -40.54 -17.20 -10.21
CA ARG A 7 -39.17 -16.75 -10.49
C ARG A 7 -38.43 -16.50 -9.17
N ALA A 8 -37.20 -16.99 -9.07
CA ALA A 8 -36.29 -16.67 -7.97
C ALA A 8 -36.07 -15.15 -7.86
N VAL A 9 -36.03 -14.63 -6.63
CA VAL A 9 -35.63 -13.24 -6.37
C VAL A 9 -34.12 -13.12 -6.52
N ARG A 10 -33.66 -12.10 -7.23
CA ARG A 10 -32.23 -11.84 -7.44
C ARG A 10 -31.77 -10.77 -6.46
N ILE A 11 -30.86 -11.14 -5.56
CA ILE A 11 -30.45 -10.30 -4.44
C ILE A 11 -28.96 -10.06 -4.53
N GLY A 12 -28.54 -8.80 -4.63
CA GLY A 12 -27.14 -8.41 -4.63
C GLY A 12 -26.68 -8.00 -3.23
N GLY A 13 -25.57 -8.57 -2.75
CA GLY A 13 -24.89 -8.13 -1.53
C GLY A 13 -23.82 -7.11 -1.87
N CYS A 14 -24.01 -5.84 -1.52
CA CYS A 14 -23.14 -4.76 -1.98
C CYS A 14 -22.07 -4.34 -0.98
N GLU A 15 -22.21 -4.67 0.31
CA GLU A 15 -21.30 -4.21 1.36
C GLU A 15 -21.29 -5.19 2.56
N GLY A 16 -20.12 -5.41 3.14
CA GLY A 16 -19.90 -6.14 4.39
C GLY A 16 -19.39 -5.31 5.58
N GLY A 17 -19.15 -4.01 5.38
CA GLY A 17 -18.73 -3.07 6.43
C GLY A 17 -18.20 -1.77 5.84
N ILE A 18 -17.94 -0.76 6.68
CA ILE A 18 -17.47 0.59 6.28
C ILE A 18 -16.15 0.64 5.50
N THR A 19 -15.47 -0.49 5.34
CA THR A 19 -14.16 -0.62 4.66
C THR A 19 -14.25 -1.17 3.24
N ASP A 20 -15.45 -1.58 2.80
CA ASP A 20 -15.66 -2.07 1.45
C ASP A 20 -15.63 -0.93 0.42
N HIS A 21 -15.69 -1.27 -0.86
CA HIS A 21 -15.53 -0.29 -1.92
C HIS A 21 -16.85 0.47 -2.17
N HIS A 22 -16.91 1.78 -1.86
CA HIS A 22 -18.15 2.58 -1.86
C HIS A 22 -18.91 2.57 -3.21
N GLY A 23 -18.21 2.36 -4.33
CA GLY A 23 -18.82 2.28 -5.67
C GLY A 23 -19.61 0.99 -6.00
N VAL A 24 -19.62 -0.03 -5.12
CA VAL A 24 -20.24 -1.33 -5.43
C VAL A 24 -21.76 -1.23 -5.54
N LEU A 25 -22.42 -0.53 -4.62
CA LEU A 25 -23.87 -0.34 -4.65
C LEU A 25 -24.33 0.28 -5.98
N ALA A 26 -23.66 1.34 -6.43
CA ALA A 26 -23.96 1.98 -7.71
C ALA A 26 -23.66 1.08 -8.91
N ARG A 27 -22.52 0.38 -8.90
CA ARG A 27 -22.15 -0.58 -9.97
C ARG A 27 -23.17 -1.70 -10.10
N MET A 28 -23.60 -2.27 -8.98
CA MET A 28 -24.56 -3.35 -8.92
C MET A 28 -25.94 -2.87 -9.39
N ALA A 29 -26.42 -1.73 -8.92
CA ALA A 29 -27.68 -1.14 -9.38
C ALA A 29 -27.66 -0.81 -10.88
N LYS A 30 -26.52 -0.36 -11.40
CA LYS A 30 -26.35 0.00 -12.81
C LYS A 30 -26.28 -1.21 -13.74
N ASN A 31 -25.38 -2.14 -13.43
CA ASN A 31 -24.92 -3.15 -14.39
C ASN A 31 -25.64 -4.49 -14.23
N GLU A 32 -26.13 -4.80 -13.04
CA GLU A 32 -26.74 -6.10 -12.77
C GLU A 32 -28.26 -6.05 -12.88
N GLU A 33 -28.82 -7.22 -13.15
CA GLU A 33 -30.27 -7.45 -13.14
C GLU A 33 -30.60 -8.07 -11.80
N VAL A 34 -30.86 -7.23 -10.81
CA VAL A 34 -31.22 -7.61 -9.44
C VAL A 34 -32.55 -6.97 -9.05
N ASP A 35 -33.31 -7.64 -8.18
CA ASP A 35 -34.59 -7.16 -7.66
C ASP A 35 -34.38 -6.38 -6.35
N VAL A 36 -33.42 -6.86 -5.56
CA VAL A 36 -33.06 -6.33 -4.25
C VAL A 36 -31.55 -6.16 -4.19
N ILE A 37 -31.10 -5.06 -3.59
CA ILE A 37 -29.73 -4.89 -3.12
C ILE A 37 -29.79 -4.71 -1.60
N PHE A 38 -28.84 -5.28 -0.88
CA PHE A 38 -28.64 -4.94 0.52
C PHE A 38 -27.16 -4.77 0.85
N GLY A 39 -26.89 -4.06 1.95
CA GLY A 39 -25.55 -3.93 2.50
C GLY A 39 -25.58 -3.77 4.02
N ASP A 40 -24.50 -4.19 4.65
CA ASP A 40 -24.29 -4.07 6.09
C ASP A 40 -23.10 -3.14 6.38
N TRP A 41 -23.34 -2.09 7.17
CA TRP A 41 -22.31 -1.16 7.64
C TRP A 41 -22.08 -1.29 9.17
N MET A 42 -22.75 -2.25 9.81
CA MET A 42 -22.82 -2.36 11.26
C MET A 42 -22.11 -3.61 11.76
N SER A 43 -21.08 -3.41 12.59
CA SER A 43 -20.51 -4.45 13.43
C SER A 43 -20.74 -4.14 14.91
N GLU A 44 -20.38 -5.07 15.80
CA GLU A 44 -20.35 -4.82 17.25
C GLU A 44 -19.49 -3.60 17.59
N TYR A 45 -18.41 -3.36 16.84
CA TYR A 45 -17.59 -2.16 16.98
C TYR A 45 -18.41 -0.88 16.72
N ASN A 46 -19.11 -0.79 15.58
CA ASN A 46 -19.96 0.36 15.23
C ASN A 46 -21.09 0.56 16.25
N MET A 47 -21.71 -0.53 16.71
CA MET A 47 -22.75 -0.47 17.75
C MET A 47 -22.21 0.18 19.03
N THR A 48 -21.00 -0.19 19.46
CA THR A 48 -20.39 0.40 20.65
C THR A 48 -20.00 1.87 20.45
N THR A 49 -19.33 2.20 19.35
CA THR A 49 -18.83 3.55 19.12
C THR A 49 -19.95 4.55 18.87
N ARG A 50 -20.90 4.25 17.97
CA ARG A 50 -22.04 5.15 17.67
C ARG A 50 -22.98 5.30 18.86
N GLY A 51 -23.23 4.21 19.59
CA GLY A 51 -24.01 4.26 20.82
C GLY A 51 -23.40 5.20 21.86
N MET A 52 -22.06 5.18 22.00
CA MET A 52 -21.35 6.05 22.94
C MET A 52 -21.26 7.51 22.46
N GLU A 53 -21.04 7.74 21.16
CA GLU A 53 -21.09 9.07 20.56
C GLU A 53 -22.45 9.75 20.80
N LYS A 54 -23.56 9.02 20.58
CA LYS A 54 -24.92 9.52 20.83
C LYS A 54 -25.14 9.93 22.30
N LEU A 55 -24.54 9.22 23.25
CA LEU A 55 -24.64 9.53 24.67
C LEU A 55 -23.76 10.73 25.08
N GLN A 56 -22.61 10.90 24.45
CA GLN A 56 -21.67 11.98 24.75
C GLN A 56 -22.05 13.30 24.07
N ASP A 57 -22.62 13.22 22.87
CA ASP A 57 -23.05 14.36 22.06
C ASP A 57 -24.39 14.06 21.39
N SER A 58 -25.44 14.72 21.87
CA SER A 58 -26.79 14.59 21.31
C SER A 58 -26.94 15.20 19.92
N SER A 59 -25.94 15.96 19.44
CA SER A 59 -25.86 16.47 18.07
C SER A 59 -25.11 15.54 17.11
N SER A 60 -24.52 14.45 17.62
CA SER A 60 -23.87 13.45 16.78
C SER A 60 -24.88 12.81 15.81
N LEU A 61 -24.40 12.47 14.61
CA LEU A 61 -25.23 11.90 13.55
C LEU A 61 -25.77 10.51 13.95
N GLY A 62 -24.97 9.74 14.68
CA GLY A 62 -25.36 8.45 15.23
C GLY A 62 -25.57 7.33 14.19
N TYR A 63 -25.33 7.57 12.89
CA TYR A 63 -25.42 6.61 11.78
C TYR A 63 -24.12 6.57 10.96
N GLU A 64 -23.96 5.58 10.07
CA GLU A 64 -22.76 5.46 9.24
C GLU A 64 -22.80 6.34 7.99
N THR A 65 -21.94 7.36 7.93
CA THR A 65 -21.94 8.37 6.85
C THR A 65 -21.46 7.82 5.51
N VAL A 66 -20.60 6.81 5.51
CA VAL A 66 -20.07 6.14 4.30
C VAL A 66 -21.19 5.51 3.47
N PHE A 67 -22.29 5.10 4.10
CA PHE A 67 -23.47 4.62 3.38
C PHE A 67 -24.04 5.68 2.43
N LEU A 68 -24.03 6.96 2.82
CA LEU A 68 -24.53 8.04 1.97
C LEU A 68 -23.67 8.22 0.72
N GLU A 69 -22.35 8.09 0.84
CA GLU A 69 -21.42 8.12 -0.30
C GLU A 69 -21.66 6.96 -1.27
N SER A 70 -22.03 5.79 -0.74
CA SER A 70 -22.35 4.60 -1.53
C SER A 70 -23.72 4.69 -2.20
N LEU A 71 -24.70 5.28 -1.50
CA LEU A 71 -26.07 5.41 -1.95
C LEU A 71 -26.24 6.47 -3.03
N GLU A 72 -25.64 7.65 -2.85
CA GLU A 72 -25.84 8.80 -3.73
C GLU A 72 -25.69 8.46 -5.23
N PRO A 73 -24.58 7.82 -5.68
CA PRO A 73 -24.40 7.45 -7.09
C PRO A 73 -25.34 6.31 -7.55
N ALA A 74 -25.98 5.58 -6.64
CA ALA A 74 -26.88 4.47 -6.96
C ALA A 74 -28.34 4.91 -7.16
N LEU A 75 -28.76 6.03 -6.56
CA LEU A 75 -30.17 6.44 -6.49
C LEU A 75 -30.87 6.48 -7.86
N GLU A 76 -30.22 7.03 -8.89
CA GLU A 76 -30.81 7.10 -10.24
C GLU A 76 -31.04 5.71 -10.83
N HIS A 77 -30.13 4.77 -10.58
CA HIS A 77 -30.22 3.40 -11.07
C HIS A 77 -31.27 2.60 -10.30
N LEU A 78 -31.34 2.78 -8.97
CA LEU A 78 -32.40 2.20 -8.14
C LEU A 78 -33.79 2.65 -8.61
N ALA A 79 -33.96 3.95 -8.87
CA ALA A 79 -35.21 4.51 -9.39
C ALA A 79 -35.56 4.00 -10.79
N ALA A 80 -34.60 4.02 -11.72
CA ALA A 80 -34.81 3.62 -13.11
C ALA A 80 -35.19 2.14 -13.23
N LYS A 81 -34.52 1.27 -12.47
CA LYS A 81 -34.75 -0.18 -12.49
C LYS A 81 -35.77 -0.68 -11.45
N LYS A 82 -36.26 0.21 -10.57
CA LYS A 82 -37.18 -0.10 -9.46
C LYS A 82 -36.61 -1.17 -8.50
N ILE A 83 -35.32 -1.10 -8.24
CA ILE A 83 -34.61 -2.00 -7.34
C ILE A 83 -34.93 -1.62 -5.90
N LYS A 84 -35.23 -2.62 -5.07
CA LYS A 84 -35.41 -2.42 -3.62
C LYS A 84 -34.06 -2.40 -2.91
N LEU A 85 -33.90 -1.48 -1.96
CA LEU A 85 -32.70 -1.39 -1.13
C LEU A 85 -33.04 -1.61 0.34
N ALA A 86 -32.25 -2.43 1.03
CA ALA A 86 -32.22 -2.50 2.48
C ALA A 86 -30.81 -2.24 3.00
N ALA A 87 -30.65 -1.39 4.01
CA ALA A 87 -29.33 -1.05 4.54
C ALA A 87 -29.32 -1.05 6.07
N ASN A 88 -28.40 -1.82 6.64
CA ASN A 88 -28.09 -1.83 8.07
C ASN A 88 -27.00 -0.79 8.33
N ALA A 89 -27.40 0.49 8.29
CA ALA A 89 -26.48 1.64 8.36
C ALA A 89 -26.93 2.71 9.35
N GLY A 90 -28.11 2.56 9.96
CA GLY A 90 -28.70 3.54 10.86
C GLY A 90 -28.01 3.63 12.21
N ALA A 91 -27.35 2.55 12.66
CA ALA A 91 -26.73 2.44 13.97
C ALA A 91 -27.67 2.95 15.09
N SER A 92 -27.37 4.10 15.68
CA SER A 92 -28.15 4.77 16.74
C SER A 92 -28.98 5.97 16.23
N GLY A 93 -28.85 6.32 14.95
CA GLY A 93 -29.42 7.50 14.30
C GLY A 93 -30.28 7.18 13.07
N THR A 94 -30.95 6.03 13.04
CA THR A 94 -31.70 5.53 11.87
C THR A 94 -32.75 6.49 11.33
N GLU A 95 -33.46 7.21 12.22
CA GLU A 95 -34.46 8.22 11.82
C GLU A 95 -33.80 9.39 11.08
N LEU A 96 -32.72 9.95 11.64
CA LEU A 96 -31.94 11.03 11.00
C LEU A 96 -31.35 10.58 9.67
N LEU A 97 -30.90 9.32 9.58
CA LEU A 97 -30.44 8.75 8.32
C LEU A 97 -31.55 8.74 7.27
N ALA A 98 -32.77 8.37 7.66
CA ALA A 98 -33.92 8.37 6.76
C ALA A 98 -34.24 9.78 6.26
N GLU A 99 -34.27 10.79 7.14
CA GLU A 99 -34.47 12.18 6.75
C GLU A 99 -33.41 12.67 5.75
N HIS A 100 -32.14 12.31 5.96
CA HIS A 100 -31.06 12.67 5.04
C HIS A 100 -31.18 11.99 3.69
N VAL A 101 -31.57 10.71 3.65
CA VAL A 101 -31.81 9.99 2.40
C VAL A 101 -33.02 10.57 1.65
N GLU A 102 -34.12 10.90 2.34
CA GLU A 102 -35.29 11.56 1.74
C GLU A 102 -34.94 12.91 1.13
N LYS A 103 -34.12 13.72 1.84
CA LYS A 103 -33.60 14.99 1.32
C LYS A 103 -32.74 14.77 0.07
N MET A 104 -31.85 13.77 0.08
CA MET A 104 -30.98 13.44 -1.05
C MET A 104 -31.80 13.01 -2.29
N ILE A 105 -32.82 12.17 -2.10
CA ILE A 105 -33.75 11.75 -3.15
C ILE A 105 -34.50 12.96 -3.73
N SER A 106 -35.01 13.83 -2.87
CA SER A 106 -35.75 15.03 -3.25
C SER A 106 -34.88 16.01 -4.05
N GLN A 107 -33.62 16.20 -3.65
CA GLN A 107 -32.65 17.06 -4.34
C GLN A 107 -32.32 16.57 -5.76
N LYS A 108 -32.34 15.25 -5.99
CA LYS A 108 -32.16 14.64 -7.32
C LYS A 108 -33.46 14.57 -8.13
N GLY A 109 -34.60 15.05 -7.60
CA GLY A 109 -35.89 15.00 -8.27
C GLY A 109 -36.42 13.57 -8.50
N LEU A 110 -36.01 12.62 -7.65
CA LEU A 110 -36.43 11.22 -7.74
C LEU A 110 -37.66 10.97 -6.86
N ASN A 111 -38.44 9.95 -7.19
CA ASN A 111 -39.66 9.58 -6.46
C ASN A 111 -39.49 8.21 -5.76
N LEU A 112 -38.34 8.01 -5.11
CA LEU A 112 -38.06 6.83 -4.30
C LEU A 112 -38.63 7.03 -2.89
N LYS A 113 -39.31 6.03 -2.35
CA LYS A 113 -39.92 6.12 -1.02
C LYS A 113 -39.02 5.47 0.03
N VAL A 114 -38.79 6.17 1.13
CA VAL A 114 -37.91 5.72 2.22
C VAL A 114 -38.78 5.26 3.40
N ALA A 115 -38.40 4.13 3.99
CA ALA A 115 -38.91 3.68 5.29
C ALA A 115 -37.72 3.42 6.23
N TRP A 116 -37.98 3.45 7.52
CA TRP A 116 -36.99 3.03 8.50
C TRP A 116 -37.57 2.15 9.60
N VAL A 117 -36.72 1.28 10.15
CA VAL A 117 -37.09 0.31 11.19
C VAL A 117 -36.52 0.76 12.53
N SER A 118 -37.38 0.79 13.55
CA SER A 118 -37.02 1.08 14.93
C SER A 118 -37.30 -0.10 15.85
N GLY A 119 -36.72 -0.06 17.03
CA GLY A 119 -36.99 -1.01 18.12
C GLY A 119 -35.82 -1.88 18.48
N ASP A 120 -34.72 -1.78 17.74
CA ASP A 120 -33.43 -2.35 18.10
C ASP A 120 -32.90 -1.73 19.41
N GLU A 121 -33.07 -0.43 19.63
CA GLU A 121 -32.70 0.20 20.90
C GLU A 121 -33.60 -0.22 22.08
N ILE A 122 -32.99 -0.65 23.19
CA ILE A 122 -33.67 -0.85 24.48
C ILE A 122 -32.99 0.02 25.52
N SER A 123 -33.76 0.81 26.28
CA SER A 123 -33.19 1.66 27.33
C SER A 123 -32.58 0.85 28.46
N VAL A 124 -31.49 1.36 29.05
CA VAL A 124 -30.82 0.71 30.19
C VAL A 124 -31.74 0.61 31.40
N GLU A 125 -32.60 1.60 31.64
CA GLU A 125 -33.60 1.57 32.70
C GLU A 125 -34.58 0.41 32.51
N ARG A 126 -34.94 0.13 31.25
CA ARG A 126 -35.79 -1.01 30.92
C ARG A 126 -35.09 -2.33 31.23
N ILE A 127 -33.81 -2.46 30.91
CA ILE A 127 -33.00 -3.64 31.27
C ILE A 127 -32.93 -3.81 32.79
N LYS A 128 -32.61 -2.74 33.54
CA LYS A 128 -32.58 -2.75 35.01
C LYS A 128 -33.92 -3.13 35.62
N HIS A 129 -35.02 -2.62 35.08
CA HIS A 129 -36.38 -2.96 35.52
C HIS A 129 -36.71 -4.44 35.28
N LEU A 130 -36.28 -5.00 34.15
CA LEU A 130 -36.47 -6.42 33.86
C LEU A 130 -35.63 -7.30 34.80
N GLN A 131 -34.39 -6.90 35.11
CA GLN A 131 -33.58 -7.58 36.13
C GLN A 131 -34.27 -7.59 37.50
N GLN A 132 -34.84 -6.46 37.92
CA GLN A 132 -35.60 -6.37 39.18
C GLN A 132 -36.83 -7.28 39.19
N LYS A 133 -37.42 -7.54 38.02
CA LYS A 133 -38.53 -8.50 37.84
C LYS A 133 -38.09 -9.96 37.75
N GLY A 134 -36.79 -10.24 37.83
CA GLY A 134 -36.22 -11.58 37.82
C GLY A 134 -35.75 -12.08 36.46
N GLU A 135 -35.81 -11.25 35.41
CA GLU A 135 -35.20 -11.61 34.12
C GLU A 135 -33.68 -11.67 34.24
N ARG A 136 -33.07 -12.72 33.70
CA ARG A 136 -31.62 -12.92 33.72
C ARG A 136 -31.01 -12.58 32.38
N PHE A 137 -29.99 -11.73 32.39
CA PHE A 137 -29.24 -11.36 31.18
C PHE A 137 -27.88 -12.06 31.18
N GLN A 138 -27.90 -13.38 31.07
CA GLN A 138 -26.68 -14.18 31.07
C GLN A 138 -25.88 -13.95 29.78
N ARG A 139 -24.57 -13.71 29.91
CA ARG A 139 -23.68 -13.42 28.78
C ARG A 139 -23.63 -14.60 27.81
N LEU A 140 -23.90 -14.49 26.52
CA LEU A 140 -23.91 -15.67 25.64
C LEU A 140 -22.61 -16.50 25.63
N THR A 141 -21.46 -15.85 25.83
CA THR A 141 -20.14 -16.48 25.77
C THR A 141 -19.71 -17.14 27.08
N THR A 142 -20.41 -16.89 28.20
CA THR A 142 -20.07 -17.48 29.52
C THR A 142 -21.35 -17.76 30.33
N ASP A 143 -21.28 -18.42 31.47
CA ASP A 143 -22.48 -18.57 32.32
C ASP A 143 -22.69 -17.43 33.32
N LYS A 144 -21.95 -16.33 33.15
CA LYS A 144 -22.02 -15.15 34.01
C LYS A 144 -23.31 -14.37 33.78
N ASP A 145 -23.88 -13.85 34.86
CA ASP A 145 -25.05 -12.98 34.83
C ASP A 145 -24.61 -11.50 34.77
N LEU A 146 -25.43 -10.64 34.15
CA LEU A 146 -25.14 -9.21 34.03
C LEU A 146 -24.88 -8.53 35.38
N SER A 147 -25.49 -9.02 36.47
CA SER A 147 -25.22 -8.55 37.84
C SER A 147 -23.77 -8.78 38.33
N THR A 148 -23.02 -9.64 37.66
CA THR A 148 -21.59 -9.90 37.94
C THR A 148 -20.66 -9.07 37.06
N TRP A 149 -21.19 -8.30 36.11
CA TRP A 149 -20.40 -7.41 35.29
C TRP A 149 -19.94 -6.22 36.13
N GLU A 150 -18.64 -5.94 36.13
CA GLU A 150 -18.05 -4.83 36.89
C GLU A 150 -18.35 -3.45 36.29
N PHE A 151 -19.08 -3.39 35.18
CA PHE A 151 -19.40 -2.19 34.43
C PHE A 151 -20.89 -1.91 34.40
N ASP A 152 -21.25 -0.63 34.38
CA ASP A 152 -22.61 -0.18 34.16
C ASP A 152 -22.93 -0.16 32.66
N PRO A 153 -23.99 -0.85 32.21
CA PRO A 153 -24.49 -0.69 30.85
C PRO A 153 -24.87 0.77 30.58
N LEU A 154 -24.38 1.32 29.48
CA LEU A 154 -24.68 2.69 29.04
C LEU A 154 -25.63 2.71 27.85
N TYR A 155 -25.54 1.70 26.98
CA TYR A 155 -26.32 1.63 25.76
C TYR A 155 -26.64 0.17 25.41
N ALA A 156 -27.77 -0.10 24.74
CA ALA A 156 -28.14 -1.47 24.38
C ALA A 156 -28.96 -1.55 23.08
N GLN A 157 -28.60 -2.51 22.23
CA GLN A 157 -29.22 -2.72 20.92
C GLN A 157 -29.48 -4.20 20.62
N CYS A 158 -30.64 -4.49 20.06
CA CYS A 158 -31.13 -5.82 19.69
C CYS A 158 -30.88 -6.12 18.23
N TYR A 159 -30.69 -7.39 17.92
CA TYR A 159 -30.49 -7.89 16.56
C TYR A 159 -31.83 -8.28 15.96
N LEU A 160 -32.52 -7.31 15.36
CA LEU A 160 -33.83 -7.54 14.77
C LEU A 160 -33.79 -8.51 13.57
N GLY A 161 -34.94 -9.11 13.27
CA GLY A 161 -35.15 -9.92 12.06
C GLY A 161 -35.58 -9.10 10.84
N GLY A 162 -35.80 -9.77 9.72
CA GLY A 162 -36.18 -9.20 8.42
C GLY A 162 -37.65 -8.81 8.30
N LYS A 163 -38.51 -9.18 9.25
CA LYS A 163 -39.96 -8.87 9.18
C LYS A 163 -40.27 -7.39 9.03
N GLY A 164 -39.53 -6.50 9.69
CA GLY A 164 -39.72 -5.05 9.55
C GLY A 164 -39.40 -4.56 8.14
N ILE A 165 -38.33 -5.09 7.54
CA ILE A 165 -37.94 -4.76 6.17
C ILE A 165 -39.00 -5.27 5.18
N ALA A 166 -39.44 -6.52 5.32
CA ALA A 166 -40.47 -7.11 4.47
C ALA A 166 -41.80 -6.33 4.56
N LYS A 167 -42.19 -5.92 5.77
CA LYS A 167 -43.38 -5.09 6.01
C LYS A 167 -43.25 -3.74 5.31
N ALA A 168 -42.10 -3.06 5.42
CA ALA A 168 -41.87 -1.79 4.73
C ALA A 168 -42.00 -1.91 3.19
N TRP A 169 -41.41 -2.96 2.60
CA TRP A 169 -41.54 -3.20 1.16
C TRP A 169 -42.97 -3.58 0.74
N ALA A 170 -43.71 -4.31 1.58
CA ALA A 170 -45.12 -4.63 1.33
C ALA A 170 -46.03 -3.39 1.32
N GLU A 171 -45.72 -2.38 2.13
CA GLU A 171 -46.40 -1.07 2.14
C GLU A 171 -45.95 -0.16 0.98
N GLY A 172 -44.92 -0.57 0.24
CA GLY A 172 -44.47 0.11 -0.98
C GLY A 172 -43.25 1.01 -0.82
N ALA A 173 -42.45 0.85 0.24
CA ALA A 173 -41.13 1.48 0.34
C ALA A 173 -40.18 0.96 -0.76
N ASP A 174 -39.25 1.80 -1.19
CA ASP A 174 -38.17 1.45 -2.13
C ASP A 174 -36.83 1.29 -1.41
N VAL A 175 -36.54 2.16 -0.45
CA VAL A 175 -35.36 2.12 0.41
C VAL A 175 -35.80 1.87 1.85
N VAL A 176 -35.20 0.88 2.51
CA VAL A 176 -35.46 0.57 3.92
C VAL A 176 -34.17 0.68 4.71
N LEU A 177 -34.18 1.53 5.73
CA LEU A 177 -33.02 1.76 6.60
C LEU A 177 -33.27 1.13 7.97
N THR A 178 -32.28 0.42 8.50
CA THR A 178 -32.39 -0.22 9.82
C THR A 178 -31.29 0.27 10.75
N GLY A 179 -31.57 0.26 12.05
CA GLY A 179 -30.54 0.42 13.09
C GLY A 179 -29.66 -0.81 13.16
N ARG A 180 -29.99 -1.77 14.03
CA ARG A 180 -29.42 -3.13 14.02
C ARG A 180 -30.44 -4.21 13.64
N VAL A 181 -30.20 -4.86 12.52
CA VAL A 181 -30.74 -6.20 12.20
C VAL A 181 -29.62 -7.24 12.19
N ALA A 182 -29.97 -8.52 12.26
CA ALA A 182 -29.03 -9.58 11.91
C ALA A 182 -28.63 -9.46 10.43
N ASP A 183 -27.37 -9.73 10.13
CA ASP A 183 -26.75 -9.50 8.81
C ASP A 183 -27.49 -10.19 7.65
N PRO A 184 -28.03 -11.42 7.78
CA PRO A 184 -28.80 -12.06 6.71
C PRO A 184 -30.29 -11.66 6.69
N ALA A 185 -30.76 -10.87 7.65
CA ALA A 185 -32.16 -10.47 7.77
C ALA A 185 -32.73 -9.76 6.52
N PRO A 186 -31.98 -8.90 5.79
CA PRO A 186 -32.46 -8.32 4.54
C PRO A 186 -32.80 -9.36 3.46
N VAL A 187 -32.09 -10.49 3.45
CA VAL A 187 -32.34 -11.58 2.48
C VAL A 187 -33.56 -12.40 2.87
N ILE A 188 -33.75 -12.67 4.17
CA ILE A 188 -35.00 -13.23 4.70
C ILE A 188 -36.18 -12.33 4.34
N ALA A 189 -36.02 -11.01 4.50
CA ALA A 189 -37.04 -10.02 4.15
C ALA A 189 -37.38 -10.05 2.66
N ALA A 190 -36.38 -10.21 1.79
CA ALA A 190 -36.57 -10.28 0.35
C ALA A 190 -37.38 -11.52 -0.03
N GLY A 191 -37.11 -12.67 0.59
CA GLY A 191 -37.91 -13.88 0.44
C GLY A 191 -39.36 -13.70 0.88
N LEU A 192 -39.59 -13.19 2.10
CA LEU A 192 -40.92 -12.89 2.64
C LEU A 192 -41.73 -11.97 1.71
N TRP A 193 -41.12 -10.89 1.23
CA TRP A 193 -41.78 -9.91 0.37
C TRP A 193 -42.04 -10.44 -1.04
N TRP A 194 -41.05 -11.08 -1.67
CA TRP A 194 -41.12 -11.48 -3.07
C TRP A 194 -41.97 -12.73 -3.28
N HIS A 195 -41.76 -13.76 -2.46
CA HIS A 195 -42.45 -15.05 -2.58
C HIS A 195 -43.77 -15.09 -1.79
N GLY A 196 -44.01 -14.12 -0.91
CA GLY A 196 -45.20 -14.07 -0.08
C GLY A 196 -45.23 -15.17 0.99
N TRP A 197 -44.05 -15.63 1.42
CA TRP A 197 -43.93 -16.58 2.52
C TRP A 197 -44.48 -16.00 3.82
N THR A 198 -44.90 -16.90 4.69
CA THR A 198 -45.40 -16.63 6.03
C THR A 198 -44.30 -16.89 7.05
N GLU A 199 -44.49 -16.42 8.28
CA GLU A 199 -43.55 -16.65 9.38
C GLU A 199 -43.43 -18.11 9.83
N THR A 200 -44.18 -19.03 9.21
CA THR A 200 -44.14 -20.47 9.51
C THR A 200 -43.61 -21.33 8.38
N ASP A 201 -43.24 -20.72 7.25
CA ASP A 201 -42.59 -21.40 6.12
C ASP A 201 -41.10 -21.55 6.43
N PHE A 202 -40.82 -22.34 7.48
CA PHE A 202 -39.51 -22.35 8.13
C PHE A 202 -38.41 -22.85 7.20
N ASP A 203 -38.67 -23.83 6.32
CA ASP A 203 -37.65 -24.36 5.43
C ASP A 203 -37.17 -23.30 4.44
N GLU A 204 -38.12 -22.56 3.87
CA GLU A 204 -37.90 -21.47 2.96
C GLU A 204 -37.13 -20.33 3.63
N LEU A 205 -37.52 -19.97 4.87
CA LEU A 205 -36.83 -18.96 5.67
C LEU A 205 -35.42 -19.39 6.07
N ALA A 206 -35.20 -20.67 6.38
CA ALA A 206 -33.88 -21.21 6.68
C ALA A 206 -32.97 -21.20 5.45
N GLY A 207 -33.52 -21.54 4.27
CA GLY A 207 -32.84 -21.37 2.99
C GLY A 207 -32.45 -19.91 2.74
N ALA A 208 -33.36 -18.96 3.01
CA ALA A 208 -33.07 -17.53 2.90
C ALA A 208 -32.02 -17.04 3.91
N LEU A 209 -32.02 -17.58 5.14
CA LEU A 209 -31.01 -17.29 6.16
C LEU A 209 -29.61 -17.72 5.69
N VAL A 210 -29.47 -18.96 5.19
CA VAL A 210 -28.21 -19.47 4.63
C VAL A 210 -27.81 -18.70 3.37
N CYS A 211 -28.78 -18.38 2.52
CA CYS A 211 -28.57 -17.56 1.33
C CYS A 211 -28.02 -16.17 1.68
N GLY A 212 -28.59 -15.52 2.71
CA GLY A 212 -28.13 -14.22 3.19
C GLY A 212 -26.72 -14.29 3.75
N HIS A 213 -26.46 -15.31 4.56
CA HIS A 213 -25.14 -15.56 5.14
C HIS A 213 -24.04 -15.78 4.10
N LEU A 214 -24.40 -16.36 2.94
CA LEU A 214 -23.49 -16.54 1.82
C LEU A 214 -23.17 -15.23 1.07
N ILE A 215 -24.08 -14.25 1.06
CA ILE A 215 -23.93 -13.02 0.27
C ILE A 215 -23.73 -11.76 1.12
N GLU A 216 -23.64 -11.90 2.44
CA GLU A 216 -23.16 -10.86 3.36
C GLU A 216 -21.61 -10.81 3.40
N CYS A 217 -21.05 -9.86 4.15
CA CYS A 217 -19.60 -9.67 4.30
C CYS A 217 -18.85 -9.35 2.99
N GLY A 218 -19.51 -8.70 2.03
CA GLY A 218 -18.89 -8.17 0.82
C GLY A 218 -18.44 -9.26 -0.15
N ALA A 219 -17.16 -9.23 -0.56
CA ALA A 219 -16.63 -10.10 -1.61
C ALA A 219 -16.22 -11.52 -1.15
N TYR A 220 -16.56 -11.95 0.07
CA TYR A 220 -15.99 -13.17 0.68
C TYR A 220 -16.33 -14.46 -0.07
N VAL A 221 -17.60 -14.68 -0.41
CA VAL A 221 -18.01 -15.86 -1.19
C VAL A 221 -17.47 -15.85 -2.64
N CYS A 222 -16.99 -14.70 -3.11
CA CYS A 222 -16.33 -14.52 -4.40
C CYS A 222 -14.80 -14.72 -4.34
N GLY A 223 -14.27 -15.18 -3.19
CA GLY A 223 -12.88 -15.56 -3.00
C GLY A 223 -12.08 -14.65 -2.06
N ALA A 224 -12.62 -13.53 -1.60
CA ALA A 224 -11.95 -12.72 -0.59
C ALA A 224 -11.89 -13.48 0.75
N ASN A 225 -10.77 -13.35 1.48
CA ASN A 225 -10.56 -14.02 2.77
C ASN A 225 -10.74 -15.56 2.77
N TRP A 226 -10.60 -16.17 1.58
CA TRP A 226 -10.64 -17.62 1.39
C TRP A 226 -9.22 -18.21 1.45
N SER A 227 -9.02 -19.24 2.27
CA SER A 227 -7.73 -19.93 2.45
C SER A 227 -7.16 -20.57 1.18
N GLY A 228 -7.97 -20.73 0.13
CA GLY A 228 -7.54 -21.20 -1.19
C GLY A 228 -7.15 -20.12 -2.18
N PHE A 229 -6.89 -18.89 -1.73
CA PHE A 229 -6.64 -17.69 -2.55
C PHE A 229 -5.68 -17.87 -3.74
N LYS A 230 -4.70 -18.79 -3.66
CA LYS A 230 -3.79 -19.10 -4.78
C LYS A 230 -4.52 -19.57 -6.05
N SER A 231 -5.72 -20.13 -5.90
CA SER A 231 -6.57 -20.57 -7.01
C SER A 231 -7.29 -19.42 -7.73
N LEU A 232 -7.27 -18.20 -7.16
CA LEU A 232 -7.85 -17.00 -7.80
C LEU A 232 -7.00 -16.49 -8.97
N GLY A 233 -5.76 -16.98 -9.11
CA GLY A 233 -4.80 -16.54 -10.12
C GLY A 233 -3.86 -15.44 -9.62
N THR A 234 -3.25 -14.69 -10.54
CA THR A 234 -2.25 -13.65 -10.22
C THR A 234 -2.48 -12.40 -11.06
N GLY A 235 -1.89 -11.27 -10.65
CA GLY A 235 -1.96 -10.01 -11.41
C GLY A 235 -3.39 -9.47 -11.49
N LYS A 236 -3.88 -9.16 -12.70
CA LYS A 236 -5.22 -8.57 -12.89
C LYS A 236 -6.37 -9.46 -12.38
N GLN A 237 -6.20 -10.78 -12.30
CA GLN A 237 -7.24 -11.73 -11.87
C GLN A 237 -7.61 -11.63 -10.39
N ILE A 238 -6.76 -11.01 -9.57
CA ILE A 238 -6.98 -10.81 -8.13
C ILE A 238 -7.30 -9.35 -7.79
N LEU A 239 -7.47 -8.48 -8.79
CA LEU A 239 -7.90 -7.09 -8.61
C LEU A 239 -9.42 -7.01 -8.75
N ASN A 240 -10.11 -6.18 -7.95
CA ASN A 240 -11.57 -5.99 -8.05
C ASN A 240 -12.35 -7.33 -8.05
N LEU A 241 -12.17 -8.12 -6.99
CA LEU A 241 -13.00 -9.30 -6.73
C LEU A 241 -14.48 -8.86 -6.74
N GLY A 242 -15.31 -9.60 -7.48
CA GLY A 242 -16.72 -9.28 -7.61
C GLY A 242 -17.50 -9.44 -6.32
N TYR A 243 -18.68 -8.83 -6.27
CA TYR A 243 -19.62 -8.98 -5.17
C TYR A 243 -20.71 -10.01 -5.50
N PRO A 244 -21.26 -10.68 -4.49
CA PRO A 244 -22.16 -11.78 -4.69
C PRO A 244 -23.56 -11.35 -5.11
N ILE A 245 -24.20 -12.22 -5.86
CA ILE A 245 -25.61 -12.17 -6.20
C ILE A 245 -26.19 -13.54 -5.91
N ALA A 246 -27.28 -13.60 -5.14
CA ALA A 246 -28.05 -14.81 -4.96
C ALA A 246 -29.31 -14.81 -5.82
N GLU A 247 -29.70 -15.99 -6.27
CA GLU A 247 -30.98 -16.29 -6.90
C GLU A 247 -31.76 -17.19 -5.94
N LEU A 248 -32.57 -16.60 -5.07
CA LEU A 248 -33.33 -17.32 -4.04
C LEU A 248 -34.67 -17.81 -4.61
N ALA A 249 -34.79 -19.12 -4.77
CA ALA A 249 -35.99 -19.79 -5.30
C ALA A 249 -37.13 -19.81 -4.29
N TYR A 250 -38.33 -20.14 -4.77
CA TYR A 250 -39.56 -20.19 -3.95
C TYR A 250 -39.52 -21.27 -2.86
N ASP A 251 -38.72 -22.32 -3.02
CA ASP A 251 -38.58 -23.43 -2.07
C ASP A 251 -37.42 -23.21 -1.06
N GLY A 252 -36.82 -22.01 -1.05
CA GLY A 252 -35.69 -21.67 -0.18
C GLY A 252 -34.32 -22.10 -0.71
N THR A 253 -34.24 -22.91 -1.77
CA THR A 253 -32.95 -23.19 -2.42
C THR A 253 -32.41 -21.94 -3.11
N CYS A 254 -31.10 -21.85 -3.29
CA CYS A 254 -30.52 -20.70 -3.99
C CYS A 254 -29.35 -21.05 -4.90
N ILE A 255 -29.12 -20.19 -5.89
CA ILE A 255 -27.88 -20.18 -6.66
C ILE A 255 -27.08 -18.95 -6.27
N ILE A 256 -25.85 -19.16 -5.81
CA ILE A 256 -24.88 -18.08 -5.58
C ILE A 256 -24.08 -17.86 -6.86
N THR A 257 -23.97 -16.60 -7.28
CA THR A 257 -23.16 -16.11 -8.39
C THR A 257 -22.52 -14.78 -8.00
N LYS A 258 -21.80 -14.13 -8.92
CA LYS A 258 -21.18 -12.83 -8.71
C LYS A 258 -21.47 -11.84 -9.84
N GLU A 259 -21.12 -10.57 -9.63
CA GLU A 259 -21.16 -9.51 -10.66
C GLU A 259 -20.51 -9.95 -11.97
N LYS A 260 -21.14 -9.65 -13.11
CA LYS A 260 -20.65 -10.01 -14.44
C LYS A 260 -19.39 -9.22 -14.77
N GLY A 261 -18.42 -9.91 -15.37
CA GLY A 261 -17.14 -9.29 -15.79
C GLY A 261 -16.22 -8.90 -14.64
N SER A 262 -16.61 -9.14 -13.40
CA SER A 262 -15.73 -8.99 -12.23
C SER A 262 -14.71 -10.13 -12.15
N ASN A 263 -13.66 -9.92 -11.35
CA ASN A 263 -12.68 -10.96 -11.01
C ASN A 263 -13.14 -11.78 -9.80
N GLY A 264 -12.27 -12.66 -9.29
CA GLY A 264 -12.64 -13.64 -8.28
C GLY A 264 -13.44 -14.81 -8.86
N LEU A 265 -13.89 -15.72 -8.00
CA LEU A 265 -14.63 -16.91 -8.40
C LEU A 265 -15.69 -17.29 -7.37
N VAL A 266 -16.77 -17.91 -7.83
CA VAL A 266 -17.76 -18.55 -6.95
C VAL A 266 -17.71 -20.07 -7.17
N SER A 267 -17.30 -20.80 -6.14
CA SER A 267 -17.18 -22.26 -6.16
C SER A 267 -17.72 -22.90 -4.90
N THR A 268 -17.91 -24.22 -4.91
CA THR A 268 -18.28 -24.97 -3.70
C THR A 268 -17.33 -24.66 -2.54
N GLU A 269 -16.03 -24.47 -2.82
CA GLU A 269 -15.03 -24.19 -1.79
C GLU A 269 -15.17 -22.79 -1.21
N THR A 270 -15.45 -21.76 -2.02
CA THR A 270 -15.68 -20.40 -1.50
C THR A 270 -17.01 -20.30 -0.75
N CYS A 271 -18.04 -21.03 -1.19
CA CYS A 271 -19.30 -21.14 -0.46
C CYS A 271 -19.16 -21.91 0.86
N LYS A 272 -18.42 -23.03 0.90
CA LYS A 272 -18.10 -23.75 2.15
C LYS A 272 -17.34 -22.83 3.11
N SER A 273 -16.35 -22.10 2.61
CA SER A 273 -15.62 -21.10 3.38
C SER A 273 -16.56 -20.12 4.05
N GLN A 274 -17.46 -19.51 3.28
CA GLN A 274 -18.38 -18.52 3.81
C GLN A 274 -19.41 -19.12 4.77
N VAL A 275 -19.98 -20.30 4.50
CA VAL A 275 -20.91 -20.95 5.46
C VAL A 275 -20.25 -21.29 6.79
N LEU A 276 -18.96 -21.63 6.78
CA LEU A 276 -18.23 -21.93 8.00
C LEU A 276 -17.82 -20.68 8.79
N TYR A 277 -18.00 -19.48 8.23
CA TYR A 277 -17.76 -18.22 8.92
C TYR A 277 -18.90 -17.92 9.89
N GLU A 278 -18.60 -17.44 11.10
CA GLU A 278 -19.59 -16.94 12.09
C GLU A 278 -20.74 -17.86 12.53
N ILE A 279 -20.75 -19.14 12.13
CA ILE A 279 -21.68 -20.12 12.70
C ILE A 279 -21.17 -20.63 14.06
N GLN A 280 -22.11 -20.89 14.98
CA GLN A 280 -21.81 -21.30 16.35
C GLN A 280 -22.09 -22.78 16.63
N GLY A 281 -22.66 -23.50 15.67
CA GLY A 281 -23.11 -24.88 15.86
C GLY A 281 -23.95 -25.37 14.69
N PRO A 282 -24.50 -26.60 14.77
CA PRO A 282 -25.38 -27.15 13.73
C PRO A 282 -26.69 -26.37 13.57
N TRP A 283 -27.13 -25.64 14.59
CA TRP A 283 -28.29 -24.76 14.54
C TRP A 283 -27.86 -23.30 14.43
N TYR A 284 -28.18 -22.69 13.31
CA TYR A 284 -27.93 -21.28 13.07
C TYR A 284 -29.14 -20.44 13.50
N PHE A 285 -28.97 -19.73 14.63
CA PHE A 285 -30.05 -18.95 15.25
C PHE A 285 -30.25 -17.58 14.58
N ASN A 286 -31.50 -17.24 14.29
CA ASN A 286 -31.95 -15.91 13.87
C ASN A 286 -33.31 -15.57 14.55
N SER A 287 -33.65 -14.28 14.62
CA SER A 287 -34.91 -13.79 15.20
C SER A 287 -36.15 -14.31 14.45
N ASP A 288 -36.05 -14.61 13.15
CA ASP A 288 -37.17 -15.06 12.31
C ASP A 288 -37.27 -16.57 12.15
N VAL A 289 -36.14 -17.29 12.21
CA VAL A 289 -36.05 -18.74 11.98
C VAL A 289 -34.77 -19.31 12.60
N VAL A 290 -34.73 -20.62 12.85
CA VAL A 290 -33.47 -21.34 13.08
C VAL A 290 -33.23 -22.27 11.90
N ALA A 291 -32.02 -22.22 11.33
CA ALA A 291 -31.61 -23.16 10.28
C ALA A 291 -30.80 -24.31 10.85
N ASP A 292 -31.21 -25.55 10.60
CA ASP A 292 -30.39 -26.73 10.82
C ASP A 292 -29.50 -26.96 9.59
N LEU A 293 -28.19 -26.86 9.80
CA LEU A 293 -27.16 -26.93 8.77
C LEU A 293 -26.66 -28.36 8.52
N THR A 294 -27.05 -29.36 9.33
CA THR A 294 -26.48 -30.72 9.27
C THR A 294 -26.57 -31.38 7.90
N ASN A 295 -27.60 -31.03 7.12
CA ASN A 295 -27.87 -31.59 5.81
C ASN A 295 -27.56 -30.64 4.64
N ILE A 296 -26.89 -29.51 4.88
CA ILE A 296 -26.56 -28.53 3.84
C ILE A 296 -25.66 -29.13 2.76
N LYS A 297 -25.97 -28.84 1.49
CA LYS A 297 -25.25 -29.33 0.30
C LYS A 297 -24.94 -28.19 -0.64
N MET A 298 -23.82 -28.31 -1.33
CA MET A 298 -23.38 -27.35 -2.35
C MET A 298 -22.98 -28.11 -3.61
N GLU A 299 -23.52 -27.69 -4.74
CA GLU A 299 -23.25 -28.30 -6.05
C GLU A 299 -22.82 -27.23 -7.05
N GLN A 300 -21.71 -27.46 -7.75
CA GLN A 300 -21.29 -26.59 -8.84
C GLN A 300 -22.18 -26.83 -10.07
N VAL A 301 -23.07 -25.88 -10.38
CA VAL A 301 -24.03 -26.00 -11.50
C VAL A 301 -23.62 -25.20 -12.74
N GLY A 302 -22.52 -24.46 -12.66
CA GLY A 302 -21.93 -23.72 -13.77
C GLY A 302 -20.70 -22.94 -13.34
N LYS A 303 -20.05 -22.25 -14.29
CA LYS A 303 -18.95 -21.33 -13.95
C LYS A 303 -19.48 -20.22 -13.05
N ASP A 304 -18.82 -20.00 -11.90
CA ASP A 304 -19.22 -18.99 -10.92
C ASP A 304 -20.66 -19.15 -10.42
N ARG A 305 -21.19 -20.38 -10.41
CA ARG A 305 -22.56 -20.68 -10.00
C ARG A 305 -22.63 -21.93 -9.14
N VAL A 306 -23.03 -21.75 -7.89
CA VAL A 306 -23.16 -22.83 -6.90
C VAL A 306 -24.61 -22.90 -6.43
N HIS A 307 -25.22 -24.07 -6.57
CA HIS A 307 -26.52 -24.38 -6.03
C HIS A 307 -26.39 -24.82 -4.58
N VAL A 308 -27.18 -24.23 -3.68
CA VAL A 308 -27.17 -24.49 -2.23
C VAL A 308 -28.55 -24.99 -1.81
N SER A 309 -28.57 -26.10 -1.07
CA SER A 309 -29.80 -26.78 -0.64
C SER A 309 -29.60 -27.55 0.68
N GLY A 310 -30.66 -28.13 1.22
CA GLY A 310 -30.59 -29.07 2.35
C GLY A 310 -30.60 -28.44 3.75
N ALA A 311 -30.62 -27.10 3.85
CA ALA A 311 -30.93 -26.42 5.11
C ALA A 311 -32.38 -26.73 5.52
N LYS A 312 -32.60 -27.09 6.79
CA LYS A 312 -33.94 -27.39 7.32
C LYS A 312 -34.37 -26.31 8.30
N GLY A 313 -35.62 -25.88 8.19
CA GLY A 313 -36.18 -24.84 9.04
C GLY A 313 -36.76 -25.35 10.34
N LEU A 314 -36.47 -24.64 11.42
CA LEU A 314 -37.03 -24.83 12.75
C LEU A 314 -37.62 -23.51 13.28
N PRO A 315 -38.59 -23.56 14.22
CA PRO A 315 -39.17 -22.35 14.80
C PRO A 315 -38.11 -21.42 15.42
N PRO A 316 -38.23 -20.09 15.29
CA PRO A 316 -37.31 -19.15 15.93
C PRO A 316 -37.32 -19.27 17.46
N PRO A 317 -36.25 -18.82 18.15
CA PRO A 317 -36.26 -18.71 19.60
C PRO A 317 -37.30 -17.66 20.07
N PRO A 318 -37.86 -17.78 21.28
CA PRO A 318 -38.72 -16.74 21.86
C PRO A 318 -37.96 -15.45 22.22
N THR A 319 -36.64 -15.45 22.06
CA THR A 319 -35.73 -14.37 22.39
C THR A 319 -34.96 -13.89 21.16
N THR A 320 -34.35 -12.70 21.26
CA THR A 320 -33.39 -12.17 20.30
C THR A 320 -32.10 -11.75 21.02
N LYS A 321 -30.99 -11.63 20.29
CA LYS A 321 -29.70 -11.17 20.80
C LYS A 321 -29.79 -9.68 21.13
N VAL A 322 -29.26 -9.28 22.28
CA VAL A 322 -29.04 -7.88 22.67
C VAL A 322 -27.58 -7.69 23.04
N GLY A 323 -26.95 -6.66 22.48
CA GLY A 323 -25.62 -6.21 22.84
C GLY A 323 -25.71 -4.98 23.73
N MET A 324 -25.07 -5.02 24.89
CA MET A 324 -25.00 -3.91 25.85
C MET A 324 -23.57 -3.38 25.91
N THR A 325 -23.42 -2.07 25.78
CA THR A 325 -22.14 -1.38 25.76
C THR A 325 -21.88 -0.69 27.09
N ALA A 326 -20.65 -0.77 27.59
CA ALA A 326 -20.17 0.02 28.72
C ALA A 326 -18.78 0.61 28.44
N LEU A 327 -18.40 1.64 29.20
CA LEU A 327 -17.03 2.18 29.14
C LEU A 327 -16.07 1.24 29.87
N GLY A 328 -15.11 0.66 29.13
CA GLY A 328 -14.08 -0.22 29.69
C GLY A 328 -12.97 0.53 30.42
N GLY A 329 -12.68 1.76 29.98
CA GLY A 329 -11.59 2.58 30.48
C GLY A 329 -10.76 3.13 29.33
N TRP A 330 -9.44 3.18 29.53
CA TRP A 330 -8.49 3.77 28.60
C TRP A 330 -7.41 2.75 28.22
N GLN A 331 -6.88 2.89 27.00
CA GLN A 331 -5.79 2.06 26.49
C GLN A 331 -4.76 2.89 25.75
N ALA A 332 -3.51 2.43 25.78
CA ALA A 332 -2.39 3.01 25.04
C ALA A 332 -1.40 1.90 24.66
N GLU A 333 -0.69 2.09 23.56
CA GLU A 333 0.33 1.15 23.09
C GLU A 333 1.50 1.83 22.41
N THR A 334 2.65 1.17 22.45
CA THR A 334 3.86 1.59 21.73
C THR A 334 4.62 0.37 21.25
N HIS A 335 5.42 0.57 20.21
CA HIS A 335 6.10 -0.48 19.48
C HIS A 335 7.61 -0.25 19.47
N PHE A 336 8.34 -1.31 19.79
CA PHE A 336 9.79 -1.40 19.70
C PHE A 336 10.16 -2.51 18.72
N TYR A 337 11.34 -2.43 18.14
CA TYR A 337 11.79 -3.38 17.13
C TYR A 337 13.05 -4.09 17.60
N VAL A 338 12.98 -5.41 17.70
CA VAL A 338 14.12 -6.28 18.03
C VAL A 338 14.61 -6.95 16.77
N VAL A 339 15.93 -7.05 16.58
CA VAL A 339 16.51 -7.58 15.34
C VAL A 339 17.61 -8.60 15.61
N GLY A 340 17.66 -9.64 14.76
CA GLY A 340 18.76 -10.58 14.68
C GLY A 340 18.71 -11.72 15.69
N LEU A 341 19.84 -11.98 16.36
CA LEU A 341 19.96 -13.05 17.37
C LEU A 341 19.31 -12.64 18.70
N ASP A 342 18.98 -13.63 19.52
CA ASP A 342 18.57 -13.47 20.92
C ASP A 342 17.33 -12.57 21.09
N VAL A 343 16.37 -12.63 20.15
CA VAL A 343 15.19 -11.76 20.16
C VAL A 343 14.33 -11.96 21.40
N GLU A 344 14.24 -13.19 21.90
CA GLU A 344 13.55 -13.53 23.13
C GLU A 344 14.25 -12.92 24.36
N GLU A 345 15.58 -13.05 24.47
CA GLU A 345 16.37 -12.49 25.57
C GLU A 345 16.37 -10.96 25.57
N LYS A 346 16.49 -10.33 24.38
CA LYS A 346 16.38 -8.88 24.21
C LYS A 346 15.00 -8.37 24.64
N THR A 347 13.95 -9.08 24.27
CA THR A 347 12.58 -8.76 24.70
C THR A 347 12.42 -8.92 26.21
N ALA A 348 12.98 -9.97 26.81
CA ALA A 348 12.92 -10.18 28.26
C ALA A 348 13.68 -9.08 29.03
N MET A 349 14.83 -8.64 28.53
CA MET A 349 15.56 -7.48 29.06
C MET A 349 14.71 -6.20 28.98
N PHE A 350 14.12 -5.93 27.81
CA PHE A 350 13.26 -4.78 27.60
C PHE A 350 12.04 -4.81 28.53
N GLU A 351 11.33 -5.94 28.60
CA GLU A 351 10.18 -6.10 29.48
C GLU A 351 10.53 -5.84 30.95
N THR A 352 11.69 -6.32 31.41
CA THR A 352 12.19 -6.08 32.77
C THR A 352 12.35 -4.58 33.03
N GLN A 353 12.96 -3.85 32.11
CA GLN A 353 13.17 -2.40 32.23
C GLN A 353 11.86 -1.61 32.16
N ILE A 354 10.96 -1.98 31.25
CA ILE A 354 9.66 -1.34 31.13
C ILE A 354 8.82 -1.54 32.39
N ARG A 355 8.85 -2.73 33.00
CA ARG A 355 8.14 -3.01 34.25
C ARG A 355 8.69 -2.24 35.46
N ASP A 356 9.96 -1.84 35.43
CA ASP A 356 10.59 -1.05 36.50
C ASP A 356 10.20 0.44 36.41
N VAL A 357 10.11 0.99 35.18
CA VAL A 357 9.81 2.42 34.98
C VAL A 357 8.32 2.74 34.93
N LEU A 358 7.47 1.75 34.63
CA LEU A 358 6.03 1.95 34.54
C LEU A 358 5.30 1.62 35.85
N PRO A 359 4.20 2.32 36.19
CA PRO A 359 3.35 1.99 37.32
C PRO A 359 2.43 0.79 37.01
N VAL A 360 3.00 -0.38 36.75
CA VAL A 360 2.27 -1.57 36.27
C VAL A 360 1.10 -1.98 37.18
N ASP A 361 1.22 -1.75 38.49
CA ASP A 361 0.14 -2.05 39.47
C ASP A 361 -1.13 -1.22 39.26
N LYS A 362 -1.05 -0.11 38.52
CA LYS A 362 -2.22 0.71 38.15
C LYS A 362 -2.92 0.21 36.90
N TYR A 363 -2.28 -0.66 36.12
CA TYR A 363 -2.83 -1.20 34.89
C TYR A 363 -3.60 -2.47 35.20
N HIS A 364 -4.89 -2.49 34.90
CA HIS A 364 -5.68 -3.73 35.00
C HIS A 364 -5.37 -4.71 33.86
N CYS A 365 -4.73 -4.23 32.78
CA CYS A 365 -4.10 -5.07 31.77
C CYS A 365 -2.78 -4.42 31.34
N PHE A 366 -1.67 -5.14 31.47
CA PHE A 366 -0.36 -4.74 30.94
C PHE A 366 0.30 -5.93 30.24
N ARG A 367 0.73 -5.74 29.00
CA ARG A 367 1.31 -6.80 28.18
C ARG A 367 2.49 -6.27 27.38
N VAL A 368 3.58 -7.03 27.40
CA VAL A 368 4.68 -6.90 26.44
C VAL A 368 4.63 -8.16 25.56
N SER A 369 4.62 -7.99 24.24
CA SER A 369 4.43 -9.10 23.30
C SER A 369 5.44 -9.03 22.17
N LEU A 370 6.24 -10.09 22.01
CA LEU A 370 7.11 -10.30 20.85
C LEU A 370 6.29 -10.89 19.70
N ASN A 371 6.31 -10.22 18.56
CA ASN A 371 5.50 -10.52 17.38
C ASN A 371 6.41 -10.86 16.20
N GLY A 372 6.30 -12.11 15.74
CA GLY A 372 7.12 -12.66 14.66
C GLY A 372 8.34 -13.40 15.18
N ARG A 373 9.07 -14.00 14.23
CA ARG A 373 10.37 -14.62 14.46
C ARG A 373 11.23 -14.38 13.21
N PRO A 374 12.52 -14.01 13.35
CA PRO A 374 13.41 -13.89 12.20
C PRO A 374 13.54 -15.26 11.50
N PRO A 375 13.61 -15.30 10.15
CA PRO A 375 13.97 -16.52 9.45
C PRO A 375 15.42 -16.92 9.80
N ASP A 376 15.74 -18.21 9.72
CA ASP A 376 17.08 -18.71 10.07
C ASP A 376 18.21 -18.07 9.24
N ASN A 377 17.91 -17.56 8.05
CA ASN A 377 18.84 -16.84 7.18
C ASN A 377 18.15 -15.61 6.54
N PRO A 378 18.04 -14.48 7.27
CA PRO A 378 17.32 -13.31 6.79
C PRO A 378 18.03 -12.68 5.58
N GLN A 379 17.26 -12.38 4.53
CA GLN A 379 17.79 -11.78 3.29
C GLN A 379 17.88 -10.25 3.39
N SER A 380 17.23 -9.64 4.38
CA SER A 380 17.30 -8.21 4.67
C SER A 380 17.20 -7.94 6.18
N GLN A 381 17.56 -6.73 6.59
CA GLN A 381 17.40 -6.29 7.98
C GLN A 381 15.93 -6.33 8.42
N GLU A 382 15.00 -5.91 7.54
CA GLU A 382 13.57 -5.93 7.80
C GLU A 382 13.08 -7.35 8.05
N SER A 383 13.54 -8.33 7.27
CA SER A 383 13.19 -9.74 7.49
C SER A 383 13.75 -10.30 8.80
N ALA A 384 14.84 -9.73 9.32
CA ALA A 384 15.44 -10.11 10.60
C ALA A 384 14.81 -9.40 11.81
N THR A 385 13.87 -8.48 11.58
CA THR A 385 13.28 -7.62 12.61
C THR A 385 11.92 -8.15 13.05
N CYS A 386 11.69 -8.17 14.36
CA CYS A 386 10.42 -8.50 15.00
C CYS A 386 9.91 -7.31 15.80
N ASP A 387 8.60 -7.25 15.96
CA ASP A 387 7.91 -6.18 16.68
C ASP A 387 7.72 -6.58 18.15
N VAL A 388 8.00 -5.67 19.07
CA VAL A 388 7.72 -5.78 20.49
C VAL A 388 6.69 -4.72 20.86
N ARG A 389 5.46 -5.15 21.09
CA ARG A 389 4.35 -4.28 21.47
C ARG A 389 4.26 -4.18 22.99
N VAL A 390 4.27 -2.96 23.51
CA VAL A 390 3.94 -2.64 24.90
C VAL A 390 2.52 -2.10 24.91
N PHE A 391 1.60 -2.78 25.58
CA PHE A 391 0.18 -2.45 25.63
C PHE A 391 -0.29 -2.33 27.08
N ALA A 392 -1.03 -1.27 27.39
CA ALA A 392 -1.62 -1.06 28.70
C ALA A 392 -3.08 -0.62 28.61
N GLN A 393 -3.89 -1.09 29.56
CA GLN A 393 -5.23 -0.57 29.84
C GLN A 393 -5.33 -0.18 31.32
N ALA A 394 -5.97 0.97 31.56
CA ALA A 394 -6.22 1.51 32.89
C ALA A 394 -7.67 2.00 33.02
N ARG A 395 -8.17 2.07 34.26
CA ARG A 395 -9.50 2.64 34.54
C ARG A 395 -9.49 4.17 34.47
N ASP A 396 -8.41 4.79 34.96
CA ASP A 396 -8.19 6.23 34.87
C ASP A 396 -7.37 6.57 33.64
N ARG A 397 -7.79 7.62 32.92
CA ARG A 397 -7.06 8.19 31.77
C ARG A 397 -5.67 8.66 32.17
N ASN A 398 -5.55 9.25 33.37
CA ASN A 398 -4.34 9.90 33.85
C ASN A 398 -3.17 8.92 34.01
N ASP A 399 -3.46 7.64 34.26
CA ASP A 399 -2.44 6.60 34.42
C ASP A 399 -1.78 6.20 33.08
N LEU A 400 -2.36 6.62 31.95
CA LEU A 400 -1.84 6.38 30.61
C LEU A 400 -1.40 7.65 29.89
N GLU A 401 -1.43 8.82 30.55
CA GLU A 401 -0.95 10.08 29.95
C GLU A 401 0.44 9.90 29.33
N PRO A 402 0.78 10.61 28.24
CA PRO A 402 2.06 10.42 27.57
C PRO A 402 3.28 10.55 28.49
N SER A 403 3.21 11.40 29.52
CA SER A 403 4.28 11.54 30.53
C SER A 403 4.40 10.36 31.49
N VAL A 404 3.37 9.52 31.61
CA VAL A 404 3.28 8.38 32.55
C VAL A 404 3.52 7.05 31.83
N PHE A 405 3.04 6.90 30.59
CA PHE A 405 3.17 5.66 29.82
C PHE A 405 4.16 5.77 28.66
N LEU A 406 3.93 6.68 27.71
CA LEU A 406 4.72 6.76 26.47
C LEU A 406 6.17 7.19 26.72
N GLN A 407 6.38 8.30 27.44
CA GLN A 407 7.70 8.88 27.67
C GLN A 407 8.60 7.93 28.47
N PRO A 408 8.17 7.32 29.59
CA PRO A 408 9.02 6.37 30.31
C PRO A 408 9.41 5.15 29.49
N VAL A 409 8.51 4.66 28.61
CA VAL A 409 8.86 3.56 27.70
C VAL A 409 9.93 4.00 26.70
N VAL A 410 9.78 5.17 26.08
CA VAL A 410 10.75 5.70 25.10
C VAL A 410 12.10 6.03 25.75
N ASP A 411 12.12 6.54 26.97
CA ASP A 411 13.34 6.90 27.72
C ASP A 411 14.27 5.68 27.97
N THR A 412 13.76 4.46 27.83
CA THR A 412 14.58 3.23 27.93
C THR A 412 15.43 2.95 26.70
N VAL A 413 15.19 3.60 25.55
CA VAL A 413 15.82 3.24 24.26
C VAL A 413 17.36 3.27 24.33
N MET A 414 17.95 4.25 25.02
CA MET A 414 19.41 4.41 25.09
C MET A 414 20.08 3.49 26.12
N GLN A 415 19.31 2.72 26.91
CA GLN A 415 19.80 1.86 27.98
C GLN A 415 19.32 0.40 27.88
N THR A 416 18.55 0.08 26.83
CA THR A 416 17.99 -1.26 26.62
C THR A 416 18.88 -2.12 25.72
N TYR A 417 18.31 -3.13 25.07
CA TYR A 417 19.03 -4.12 24.28
C TYR A 417 19.81 -3.54 23.09
N PRO A 418 20.84 -4.25 22.59
CA PRO A 418 21.59 -3.84 21.40
C PRO A 418 20.70 -3.71 20.16
N GLY A 419 20.75 -2.55 19.50
CA GLY A 419 19.95 -2.26 18.31
C GLY A 419 18.52 -1.78 18.61
N ALA A 420 18.23 -1.37 19.85
CA ALA A 420 16.93 -0.84 20.24
C ALA A 420 16.49 0.35 19.40
N GLN A 421 15.29 0.22 18.85
CA GLN A 421 14.62 1.25 18.07
C GLN A 421 13.12 1.18 18.36
N PHE A 422 12.47 2.35 18.43
CA PHE A 422 11.02 2.46 18.63
C PHE A 422 10.31 2.99 17.37
N SER A 423 9.00 2.76 17.30
CA SER A 423 8.15 3.32 16.26
C SER A 423 8.02 4.84 16.40
N LEU A 424 8.24 5.56 15.30
CA LEU A 424 8.07 7.02 15.26
C LEU A 424 6.58 7.44 15.27
N ASP A 425 5.63 6.54 15.00
CA ASP A 425 4.21 6.84 15.14
C ASP A 425 3.76 6.63 16.60
N GLN A 426 3.82 7.70 17.37
CA GLN A 426 3.52 7.70 18.80
C GLN A 426 2.04 7.95 19.12
N ARG A 427 1.17 8.13 18.11
CA ARG A 427 -0.27 8.43 18.32
C ARG A 427 -1.01 7.31 19.03
N GLN A 428 -0.46 6.10 19.03
CA GLN A 428 -1.01 4.96 19.77
C GLN A 428 -0.65 5.00 21.26
N GLY A 429 0.40 5.73 21.65
CA GLY A 429 0.80 5.93 23.05
C GLY A 429 -0.04 6.98 23.79
N ILE A 430 -0.98 7.62 23.09
CA ILE A 430 -1.93 8.57 23.67
C ILE A 430 -3.17 7.78 24.15
N PRO A 431 -3.69 8.05 25.38
CA PRO A 431 -4.87 7.38 25.90
C PRO A 431 -6.08 7.46 24.98
N LYS A 432 -6.66 6.29 24.66
CA LYS A 432 -7.92 6.15 23.91
C LYS A 432 -8.93 5.37 24.72
N SER A 433 -10.19 5.79 24.71
CA SER A 433 -11.25 5.01 25.34
C SER A 433 -11.47 3.69 24.59
N TYR A 434 -11.77 2.63 25.34
CA TYR A 434 -12.22 1.37 24.77
C TYR A 434 -13.53 0.94 25.45
N TYR A 435 -14.31 0.09 24.79
CA TYR A 435 -15.66 -0.23 25.23
C TYR A 435 -15.82 -1.73 25.48
N GLU A 436 -16.52 -2.05 26.57
CA GLU A 436 -16.87 -3.41 26.94
C GLU A 436 -18.23 -3.76 26.36
N PHE A 437 -18.38 -5.01 25.92
CA PHE A 437 -19.57 -5.46 25.23
C PHE A 437 -20.14 -6.72 25.90
N TRP A 438 -21.37 -6.61 26.40
CA TRP A 438 -22.11 -7.69 27.03
C TRP A 438 -23.23 -8.16 26.12
N VAL A 439 -23.10 -9.38 25.61
CA VAL A 439 -24.12 -9.98 24.75
C VAL A 439 -25.02 -10.89 25.56
N ALA A 440 -26.33 -10.68 25.52
CA ALA A 440 -27.32 -11.54 26.17
C ALA A 440 -28.52 -11.81 25.23
N LEU A 441 -29.52 -12.50 25.75
CA LEU A 441 -30.81 -12.71 25.09
C LEU A 441 -31.90 -11.92 25.80
N VAL A 442 -32.86 -11.43 25.03
CA VAL A 442 -34.05 -10.72 25.52
C VAL A 442 -35.31 -11.27 24.85
N PRO A 443 -36.46 -11.41 25.55
CA PRO A 443 -37.70 -11.85 24.91
C PRO A 443 -38.08 -10.97 23.71
N GLN A 444 -38.44 -11.55 22.57
CA GLN A 444 -38.79 -10.75 21.39
C GLN A 444 -40.02 -9.86 21.63
N GLY A 445 -40.97 -10.31 22.45
CA GLY A 445 -42.22 -9.59 22.72
C GLY A 445 -42.08 -8.30 23.53
N ILE A 446 -40.90 -7.98 24.07
CA ILE A 446 -40.66 -6.71 24.75
C ILE A 446 -39.95 -5.67 23.88
N VAL A 447 -39.52 -6.08 22.68
CA VAL A 447 -38.82 -5.25 21.70
C VAL A 447 -39.87 -4.47 20.89
N PRO A 448 -39.86 -3.12 20.89
CA PRO A 448 -40.85 -2.32 20.19
C PRO A 448 -40.55 -2.23 18.68
N HIS A 449 -40.55 -3.38 18.00
CA HIS A 449 -40.22 -3.50 16.58
C HIS A 449 -41.29 -2.81 15.72
N LYS A 450 -40.90 -1.73 15.04
CA LYS A 450 -41.80 -0.86 14.28
C LYS A 450 -41.20 -0.44 12.96
N VAL A 451 -42.06 -0.18 11.99
CA VAL A 451 -41.74 0.42 10.70
C VAL A 451 -42.35 1.80 10.64
N HIS A 452 -41.56 2.79 10.25
CA HIS A 452 -42.01 4.16 10.01
C HIS A 452 -41.99 4.43 8.51
N PHE A 453 -43.16 4.76 7.96
CA PHE A 453 -43.34 4.95 6.53
C PHE A 453 -44.49 5.90 6.22
N ALA A 454 -44.25 6.89 5.36
CA ALA A 454 -45.25 7.85 4.90
C ALA A 454 -46.07 8.50 6.03
N GLY A 455 -45.41 8.86 7.14
CA GLY A 455 -46.03 9.45 8.33
C GLY A 455 -46.81 8.49 9.22
N ASN A 456 -46.84 7.19 8.88
CA ASN A 456 -47.46 6.14 9.70
C ASN A 456 -46.39 5.31 10.41
N THR A 457 -46.70 4.89 11.63
CA THR A 457 -45.92 3.90 12.38
C THR A 457 -46.70 2.59 12.43
N LEU A 458 -46.09 1.50 11.98
CA LEU A 458 -46.67 0.17 11.90
C LEU A 458 -45.94 -0.78 12.85
N ASP A 459 -46.67 -1.46 13.71
CA ASP A 459 -46.10 -2.48 14.61
C ASP A 459 -45.77 -3.76 13.84
N VAL A 460 -44.63 -4.36 14.16
CA VAL A 460 -44.20 -5.68 13.67
C VAL A 460 -44.33 -6.67 14.82
N ALA A 461 -45.27 -7.60 14.69
CA ALA A 461 -45.52 -8.58 15.73
C ALA A 461 -44.33 -9.56 15.91
N PRO A 462 -44.03 -9.99 17.15
CA PRO A 462 -43.05 -11.05 17.39
C PRO A 462 -43.56 -12.39 16.82
N PRO A 463 -42.65 -13.35 16.53
CA PRO A 463 -43.05 -14.68 16.05
C PRO A 463 -44.01 -15.38 17.01
N THR A 464 -45.10 -15.93 16.46
CA THR A 464 -46.13 -16.62 17.26
C THR A 464 -45.76 -18.07 17.60
N LYS A 465 -45.06 -18.76 16.70
CA LYS A 465 -44.54 -20.11 16.91
C LYS A 465 -43.04 -20.04 17.19
N THR A 466 -42.67 -20.33 18.43
CA THR A 466 -41.27 -20.29 18.89
C THR A 466 -40.89 -21.59 19.57
N TYR A 467 -39.58 -21.84 19.69
CA TYR A 467 -39.04 -22.99 20.41
C TYR A 467 -37.86 -22.56 21.30
N THR A 468 -37.82 -23.05 22.54
CA THR A 468 -36.72 -22.77 23.45
C THR A 468 -35.60 -23.79 23.24
N TYR A 469 -34.47 -23.33 22.72
CA TYR A 469 -33.29 -24.16 22.47
C TYR A 469 -32.40 -24.28 23.71
N PRO A 470 -31.63 -25.38 23.84
CA PRO A 470 -30.53 -25.45 24.80
C PRO A 470 -29.52 -24.32 24.55
N ARG A 471 -28.89 -23.84 25.62
CA ARG A 471 -27.86 -22.79 25.56
C ARG A 471 -26.61 -23.25 24.79
N HIS A 472 -26.20 -24.49 25.05
CA HIS A 472 -25.09 -25.15 24.37
C HIS A 472 -25.63 -26.05 23.27
N GLN A 473 -24.98 -26.02 22.11
CA GLN A 473 -25.36 -26.87 21.00
C GLN A 473 -24.73 -28.26 21.12
N PRO A 474 -25.22 -29.27 20.36
CA PRO A 474 -24.59 -30.58 20.34
C PRO A 474 -23.10 -30.48 20.02
N SER A 475 -22.27 -31.01 20.93
CA SER A 475 -20.81 -31.03 20.80
C SER A 475 -20.32 -32.46 20.99
N TYR A 476 -19.53 -32.96 20.04
CA TYR A 476 -19.03 -34.33 20.05
C TYR A 476 -17.74 -34.47 19.24
N ASP A 477 -16.86 -35.37 19.69
CA ASP A 477 -15.84 -35.95 18.84
C ASP A 477 -16.45 -37.03 17.93
N THR A 478 -15.75 -37.38 16.86
CA THR A 478 -16.16 -38.45 15.93
C THR A 478 -16.50 -39.74 16.69
N GLU A 479 -17.69 -40.31 16.50
CA GLU A 479 -18.14 -41.52 17.22
C GLU A 479 -17.27 -42.75 16.93
N ASN A 480 -16.71 -42.87 15.72
CA ASN A 480 -15.85 -43.98 15.29
C ASN A 480 -14.62 -43.47 14.53
N PRO A 481 -13.61 -42.88 15.21
CA PRO A 481 -12.47 -42.30 14.51
C PRO A 481 -11.63 -43.41 13.90
N ALA A 482 -11.25 -43.25 12.64
CA ALA A 482 -10.35 -44.18 11.98
C ALA A 482 -8.99 -44.24 12.74
N PRO A 483 -8.42 -45.44 12.97
CA PRO A 483 -7.12 -45.55 13.64
C PRO A 483 -6.00 -44.91 12.83
N PRO A 484 -4.98 -44.26 13.47
CA PRO A 484 -3.76 -43.78 12.82
C PRO A 484 -3.11 -44.74 11.84
N ALA A 485 -3.11 -46.04 12.16
CA ALA A 485 -2.55 -47.08 11.31
C ALA A 485 -3.26 -47.26 9.96
N THR A 486 -4.50 -46.77 9.82
CA THR A 486 -5.33 -46.91 8.59
C THR A 486 -4.74 -46.13 7.42
N TRP A 487 -4.02 -45.04 7.69
CA TRP A 487 -3.46 -44.14 6.66
C TRP A 487 -2.02 -44.49 6.25
N GLY A 488 -1.48 -45.59 6.76
CA GLY A 488 -0.12 -46.03 6.47
C GLY A 488 0.95 -45.12 7.08
N SER A 489 2.06 -44.95 6.37
CA SER A 489 3.17 -44.10 6.83
C SER A 489 2.80 -42.62 6.77
N THR A 490 2.93 -41.90 7.90
CA THR A 490 2.60 -40.47 8.01
C THR A 490 3.86 -39.60 8.11
N THR A 491 3.76 -38.32 7.71
CA THR A 491 4.80 -37.31 7.93
C THR A 491 4.20 -36.04 8.52
N LEU A 492 5.00 -35.32 9.31
CA LEU A 492 4.61 -34.05 9.91
C LEU A 492 4.54 -32.95 8.82
N ALA A 493 3.39 -32.29 8.68
CA ALA A 493 3.19 -31.19 7.74
C ALA A 493 2.13 -30.19 8.26
N PRO A 494 2.17 -28.92 7.85
CA PRO A 494 1.13 -27.94 8.16
C PRO A 494 -0.26 -28.45 7.76
N LEU A 495 -1.24 -28.34 8.67
CA LEU A 495 -2.63 -28.74 8.41
C LEU A 495 -3.20 -28.10 7.13
N GLY A 496 -2.79 -26.85 6.86
CA GLY A 496 -3.24 -26.07 5.71
C GLY A 496 -2.87 -26.63 4.34
N TYR A 497 -1.96 -27.62 4.26
CA TYR A 497 -1.65 -28.31 3.01
C TYR A 497 -2.81 -29.21 2.57
N VAL A 498 -3.50 -29.84 3.52
CA VAL A 498 -4.62 -30.75 3.26
C VAL A 498 -5.95 -30.03 3.39
N ALA A 499 -6.15 -29.26 4.47
CA ALA A 499 -7.43 -28.61 4.76
C ALA A 499 -7.43 -27.12 4.43
N HIS A 500 -8.53 -26.67 3.82
CA HIS A 500 -8.95 -25.27 3.88
C HIS A 500 -9.60 -24.99 5.23
N ALA A 501 -9.60 -23.71 5.63
CA ALA A 501 -10.32 -23.28 6.81
C ALA A 501 -10.86 -21.86 6.66
N ARG A 502 -11.81 -21.52 7.53
CA ARG A 502 -12.33 -20.16 7.72
C ARG A 502 -12.64 -19.94 9.21
N SER A 503 -12.36 -18.74 9.71
CA SER A 503 -12.70 -18.32 11.06
C SER A 503 -13.26 -16.89 11.10
N GLY A 504 -13.93 -16.56 12.19
CA GLY A 504 -14.54 -15.27 12.46
C GLY A 504 -14.93 -15.12 13.92
N ASP A 505 -15.28 -13.90 14.31
CA ASP A 505 -15.72 -13.57 15.66
C ASP A 505 -17.24 -13.71 15.82
N LYS A 506 -17.67 -14.03 17.04
CA LYS A 506 -19.03 -13.77 17.48
C LYS A 506 -19.00 -13.26 18.91
N SER A 507 -18.90 -11.94 19.07
CA SER A 507 -18.55 -11.32 20.34
C SER A 507 -17.16 -11.79 20.82
N SER A 508 -17.00 -12.21 22.07
CA SER A 508 -15.72 -12.73 22.56
C SER A 508 -15.41 -14.16 22.09
N ASN A 509 -16.35 -14.85 21.43
CA ASN A 509 -16.10 -16.17 20.86
C ASN A 509 -15.37 -16.06 19.50
N ALA A 510 -14.60 -17.08 19.16
CA ALA A 510 -14.08 -17.29 17.81
C ALA A 510 -14.59 -18.62 17.27
N ASN A 511 -15.01 -18.66 16.02
CA ASN A 511 -15.40 -19.90 15.35
C ASN A 511 -14.33 -20.29 14.33
N VAL A 512 -14.14 -21.57 14.07
CA VAL A 512 -13.24 -22.04 13.01
C VAL A 512 -13.76 -23.33 12.38
N GLY A 513 -13.98 -23.30 11.07
CA GLY A 513 -14.35 -24.48 10.29
C GLY A 513 -13.22 -24.91 9.37
N PHE A 514 -12.94 -26.22 9.34
CA PHE A 514 -12.00 -26.87 8.44
C PHE A 514 -12.75 -27.74 7.44
N TYR A 515 -12.31 -27.77 6.19
CA TYR A 515 -12.89 -28.62 5.15
C TYR A 515 -11.84 -29.06 4.14
N VAL A 516 -12.09 -30.22 3.54
CA VAL A 516 -11.20 -30.86 2.56
C VAL A 516 -11.77 -30.77 1.15
N ARG A 517 -10.92 -31.05 0.16
CA ARG A 517 -11.23 -30.86 -1.27
C ARG A 517 -11.96 -32.04 -1.86
N SER A 518 -11.77 -33.23 -1.28
CA SER A 518 -12.38 -34.46 -1.71
C SER A 518 -12.94 -35.28 -0.54
N GLU A 519 -13.92 -36.12 -0.85
CA GLU A 519 -14.63 -36.95 0.13
C GLU A 519 -13.72 -37.95 0.84
N ASP A 520 -12.71 -38.49 0.17
CA ASP A 520 -11.77 -39.48 0.72
C ASP A 520 -10.82 -38.89 1.79
N GLU A 521 -10.63 -37.56 1.79
CA GLU A 521 -9.86 -36.84 2.82
C GLU A 521 -10.71 -36.57 4.08
N TYR A 522 -12.04 -36.67 4.00
CA TYR A 522 -12.94 -36.25 5.07
C TYR A 522 -12.80 -37.12 6.31
N GLU A 523 -12.67 -38.44 6.11
CA GLU A 523 -12.51 -39.41 7.21
C GLU A 523 -11.25 -39.13 8.03
N TRP A 524 -10.16 -38.73 7.35
CA TRP A 524 -8.93 -38.28 8.00
C TRP A 524 -9.17 -36.99 8.81
N LEU A 525 -9.82 -35.98 8.22
CA LEU A 525 -10.07 -34.70 8.86
C LEU A 525 -10.87 -34.86 10.16
N ARG A 526 -12.02 -35.54 10.09
CA ARG A 526 -12.92 -35.76 11.24
C ARG A 526 -12.29 -36.62 12.33
N SER A 527 -11.45 -37.58 11.97
CA SER A 527 -10.76 -38.45 12.94
C SER A 527 -9.57 -37.76 13.60
N THR A 528 -8.90 -36.87 12.88
CA THR A 528 -7.69 -36.18 13.35
C THR A 528 -8.02 -34.93 14.17
N LEU A 529 -8.94 -34.10 13.70
CA LEU A 529 -9.33 -32.87 14.39
C LEU A 529 -10.39 -33.17 15.46
N SER A 530 -9.93 -33.60 16.62
CA SER A 530 -10.73 -33.70 17.85
C SER A 530 -10.71 -32.38 18.64
N ILE A 531 -11.58 -32.27 19.64
CA ILE A 531 -11.55 -31.15 20.61
C ILE A 531 -10.17 -31.08 21.29
N SER A 532 -9.62 -32.23 21.68
CA SER A 532 -8.29 -32.29 22.30
C SER A 532 -7.18 -31.83 21.33
N MET A 533 -7.28 -32.19 20.05
CA MET A 533 -6.30 -31.78 19.05
C MET A 533 -6.33 -30.25 18.82
N ILE A 534 -7.51 -29.65 18.73
CA ILE A 534 -7.61 -28.18 18.60
C ILE A 534 -7.00 -27.46 19.80
N LYS A 535 -7.22 -27.96 21.02
CA LYS A 535 -6.57 -27.41 22.23
C LYS A 535 -5.04 -27.53 22.17
N GLU A 536 -4.52 -28.64 21.66
CA GLU A 536 -3.08 -28.81 21.45
C GLU A 536 -2.53 -27.83 20.40
N LEU A 537 -3.24 -27.65 19.28
CA LEU A 537 -2.84 -26.74 18.20
C LEU A 537 -2.91 -25.26 18.60
N LEU A 538 -3.85 -24.88 19.48
CA LEU A 538 -3.89 -23.54 20.05
C LEU A 538 -2.68 -23.26 20.97
N GLY A 539 -2.11 -24.31 21.58
CA GLY A 539 -0.91 -24.20 22.40
C GLY A 539 -1.10 -23.23 23.57
N ILE A 540 -0.21 -22.24 23.68
CA ILE A 540 -0.23 -21.23 24.75
C ILE A 540 -1.44 -20.30 24.68
N ASP A 541 -2.10 -20.20 23.52
CA ASP A 541 -3.30 -19.37 23.36
C ASP A 541 -4.56 -20.05 23.90
N TYR A 542 -4.49 -21.35 24.22
CA TYR A 542 -5.59 -22.01 24.91
C TYR A 542 -5.59 -21.68 26.41
N ARG A 543 -6.50 -20.79 26.83
CA ARG A 543 -6.64 -20.35 28.22
C ARG A 543 -7.67 -21.14 29.04
N GLY A 544 -8.01 -22.35 28.63
CA GLY A 544 -8.96 -23.21 29.35
C GLY A 544 -10.43 -23.01 29.01
N GLY A 545 -10.76 -22.16 28.02
CA GLY A 545 -12.13 -21.95 27.55
C GLY A 545 -12.81 -23.23 27.02
N LEU A 546 -14.14 -23.22 26.96
CA LEU A 546 -14.91 -24.30 26.34
C LEU A 546 -14.63 -24.33 24.84
N VAL A 547 -14.52 -25.52 24.28
CA VAL A 547 -14.41 -25.76 22.84
C VAL A 547 -15.51 -26.73 22.45
N GLU A 548 -16.43 -26.28 21.61
CA GLU A 548 -17.48 -27.13 21.05
C GLU A 548 -17.09 -27.56 19.64
N ARG A 549 -17.51 -28.77 19.23
CA ARG A 549 -17.19 -29.36 17.93
C ARG A 549 -18.41 -30.03 17.32
N PHE A 550 -18.63 -29.81 16.02
CA PHE A 550 -19.61 -30.57 15.24
C PHE A 550 -19.15 -30.77 13.80
N GLU A 551 -19.90 -31.55 13.04
CA GLU A 551 -19.57 -31.95 11.68
C GLU A 551 -20.65 -31.55 10.69
N LEU A 552 -20.22 -31.27 9.44
CA LEU A 552 -21.09 -31.04 8.30
C LEU A 552 -20.69 -32.05 7.19
N PRO A 553 -21.22 -33.28 7.23
CA PRO A 553 -20.73 -34.38 6.40
C PRO A 553 -20.83 -34.11 4.89
N HIS A 554 -21.89 -33.44 4.45
CA HIS A 554 -22.09 -33.13 3.04
C HIS A 554 -21.26 -31.94 2.52
N LEU A 555 -20.57 -31.23 3.41
CA LEU A 555 -19.57 -30.22 3.06
C LEU A 555 -18.13 -30.74 3.27
N TRP A 556 -17.98 -31.95 3.80
CA TRP A 556 -16.71 -32.53 4.25
C TRP A 556 -15.99 -31.63 5.25
N ALA A 557 -16.75 -31.06 6.19
CA ALA A 557 -16.25 -30.07 7.13
C ALA A 557 -16.39 -30.51 8.60
N VAL A 558 -15.48 -30.00 9.42
CA VAL A 558 -15.47 -30.08 10.89
C VAL A 558 -15.36 -28.67 11.41
N HIS A 559 -16.23 -28.29 12.34
CA HIS A 559 -16.30 -26.93 12.86
C HIS A 559 -16.14 -26.90 14.37
N PHE A 560 -15.49 -25.85 14.84
CA PHE A 560 -15.24 -25.59 16.25
C PHE A 560 -15.71 -24.20 16.66
N LEU A 561 -16.30 -24.10 17.85
CA LEU A 561 -16.57 -22.84 18.53
C LEU A 561 -15.66 -22.73 19.75
N LEU A 562 -14.81 -21.71 19.78
CA LEU A 562 -13.89 -21.38 20.85
C LEU A 562 -14.52 -20.30 21.73
N PHE A 563 -14.98 -20.69 22.92
CA PHE A 563 -15.64 -19.76 23.82
C PHE A 563 -14.64 -18.80 24.48
N ASP A 564 -14.99 -17.51 24.48
CA ASP A 564 -14.22 -16.43 25.13
C ASP A 564 -12.75 -16.37 24.68
N HIS A 565 -12.50 -16.72 23.41
CA HIS A 565 -11.14 -16.77 22.84
C HIS A 565 -10.56 -15.39 22.53
N LEU A 566 -11.41 -14.42 22.16
CA LEU A 566 -11.01 -13.09 21.70
C LEU A 566 -10.88 -12.07 22.84
N ASP A 567 -10.41 -12.54 24.00
CA ASP A 567 -10.29 -11.78 25.23
C ASP A 567 -11.66 -11.22 25.69
N ARG A 568 -12.07 -10.06 25.17
CA ARG A 568 -13.35 -9.40 25.50
C ARG A 568 -14.09 -8.86 24.26
N GLY A 569 -13.66 -9.26 23.05
CA GLY A 569 -14.25 -8.88 21.77
C GLY A 569 -13.55 -7.70 21.08
N VAL A 570 -14.06 -7.31 19.91
CA VAL A 570 -13.42 -6.36 18.98
C VAL A 570 -13.07 -5.00 19.59
N ALA A 571 -13.90 -4.49 20.51
CA ALA A 571 -13.77 -3.15 21.08
C ALA A 571 -12.86 -3.07 22.33
N SER A 572 -12.37 -4.21 22.84
CA SER A 572 -11.65 -4.28 24.13
C SER A 572 -10.49 -5.27 24.15
N SER A 573 -10.23 -5.98 23.04
CA SER A 573 -9.19 -7.01 22.97
C SER A 573 -7.77 -6.45 23.18
N SER A 574 -6.99 -7.16 24.00
CA SER A 574 -5.57 -6.86 24.22
C SER A 574 -4.62 -7.49 23.19
N THR A 575 -5.14 -8.29 22.25
CA THR A 575 -4.35 -9.04 21.24
C THR A 575 -4.58 -8.49 19.82
N TYR A 576 -3.77 -8.89 18.83
CA TYR A 576 -3.92 -8.42 17.45
C TYR A 576 -5.12 -8.99 16.70
N ASP A 577 -5.47 -10.26 16.94
CA ASP A 577 -6.63 -10.86 16.27
C ASP A 577 -7.92 -10.45 16.99
N ILE A 578 -8.40 -9.24 16.71
CA ILE A 578 -9.60 -8.67 17.32
C ILE A 578 -10.90 -9.18 16.67
N LEU A 579 -10.81 -9.87 15.53
CA LEU A 579 -11.94 -10.39 14.74
C LEU A 579 -11.95 -11.92 14.62
N GLY A 580 -11.04 -12.62 15.30
CA GLY A 580 -10.88 -14.08 15.17
C GLY A 580 -10.58 -14.57 13.75
N LYS A 581 -10.17 -13.69 12.83
CA LYS A 581 -9.97 -14.00 11.40
C LYS A 581 -8.63 -14.70 11.16
N ASN A 582 -7.67 -14.59 12.08
CA ASN A 582 -6.36 -15.22 11.95
C ASN A 582 -6.33 -16.64 12.51
N VAL A 583 -7.27 -17.00 13.41
CA VAL A 583 -7.36 -18.32 14.06
C VAL A 583 -7.24 -19.47 13.06
N ALA A 584 -7.96 -19.40 11.93
CA ALA A 584 -7.89 -20.41 10.88
C ALA A 584 -6.48 -20.57 10.28
N GLU A 585 -5.83 -19.47 9.89
CA GLU A 585 -4.49 -19.53 9.31
C GLU A 585 -3.42 -19.93 10.32
N TYR A 586 -3.55 -19.51 11.58
CA TYR A 586 -2.68 -19.95 12.67
C TYR A 586 -2.76 -21.47 12.86
N LEU A 587 -3.97 -22.02 13.01
CA LEU A 587 -4.15 -23.47 13.16
C LEU A 587 -3.73 -24.24 11.89
N ARG A 588 -3.92 -23.67 10.70
CA ARG A 588 -3.45 -24.26 9.43
C ARG A 588 -1.93 -24.28 9.30
N ALA A 589 -1.23 -23.32 9.89
CA ALA A 589 0.24 -23.29 9.88
C ALA A 589 0.86 -24.34 10.81
N ASN A 590 0.15 -24.71 11.87
CA ASN A 590 0.63 -25.70 12.84
C ASN A 590 0.67 -27.12 12.24
N PRO A 591 1.74 -27.87 12.51
CA PRO A 591 1.89 -29.19 11.92
C PRO A 591 1.08 -30.25 12.67
N VAL A 592 0.50 -31.20 11.94
CA VAL A 592 -0.28 -32.32 12.51
C VAL A 592 0.44 -33.66 12.23
N SER A 593 0.59 -34.48 13.29
CA SER A 593 1.25 -35.80 13.41
C SER A 593 2.57 -35.87 14.22
N LYS A 594 2.45 -35.81 15.55
CA LYS A 594 3.46 -36.37 16.47
C LYS A 594 3.41 -37.91 16.44
N SER A 595 4.21 -38.51 15.56
CA SER A 595 4.87 -39.79 15.83
C SER A 595 6.03 -40.04 14.85
N GLN A 596 7.24 -40.16 15.43
CA GLN A 596 8.54 -40.56 14.85
C GLN A 596 9.40 -39.50 14.12
N VAL A 597 10.01 -38.60 14.91
CA VAL A 597 11.13 -37.73 14.50
C VAL A 597 12.49 -38.46 14.45
N LYS A 598 12.56 -39.75 14.79
CA LYS A 598 13.84 -40.49 14.89
C LYS A 598 14.28 -41.17 13.59
N GLU A 599 13.35 -41.71 12.81
CA GLU A 599 13.66 -42.53 11.62
C GLU A 599 13.99 -41.68 10.37
N LEU A 600 13.36 -40.50 10.23
CA LEU A 600 13.65 -39.55 9.14
C LEU A 600 15.05 -38.93 9.25
N ARG A 601 15.57 -38.71 10.47
CA ARG A 601 16.94 -38.22 10.66
C ARG A 601 17.99 -39.27 10.28
N GLU A 602 17.72 -40.54 10.57
CA GLU A 602 18.59 -41.65 10.17
C GLU A 602 18.54 -41.88 8.65
N ARG A 603 17.36 -41.74 8.03
CA ARG A 603 17.21 -41.88 6.57
C ARG A 603 17.81 -40.73 5.77
N ILE A 604 17.72 -39.50 6.26
CA ILE A 604 18.37 -38.34 5.64
C ILE A 604 19.90 -38.49 5.74
N ALA A 605 20.43 -38.94 6.87
CA ALA A 605 21.86 -39.22 7.01
C ALA A 605 22.35 -40.35 6.06
N GLU A 606 21.56 -41.41 5.87
CA GLU A 606 21.84 -42.48 4.90
C GLU A 606 21.81 -41.98 3.44
N LEU A 607 20.82 -41.15 3.10
CA LEU A 607 20.67 -40.59 1.74
C LEU A 607 21.77 -39.57 1.41
N GLU A 608 22.19 -38.77 2.39
CA GLU A 608 23.32 -37.85 2.23
C GLU A 608 24.66 -38.59 2.07
N ALA A 609 24.85 -39.71 2.77
CA ALA A 609 25.99 -40.59 2.58
C ALA A 609 26.00 -41.23 1.17
N ALA A 610 24.85 -41.72 0.70
CA ALA A 610 24.70 -42.28 -0.64
C ALA A 610 24.88 -41.23 -1.75
N LEU A 611 24.41 -40.00 -1.56
CA LEU A 611 24.57 -38.90 -2.52
C LEU A 611 26.03 -38.46 -2.65
N LYS A 612 26.80 -38.52 -1.56
CA LYS A 612 28.24 -38.22 -1.54
C LYS A 612 29.05 -39.26 -2.30
N GLU A 613 28.65 -40.52 -2.23
CA GLU A 613 29.26 -41.65 -2.94
C GLU A 613 28.90 -41.67 -4.44
N ALA A 614 27.67 -41.23 -4.79
CA ALA A 614 27.23 -41.09 -6.18
C ALA A 614 27.93 -39.93 -6.91
N ARG A 615 28.17 -38.80 -6.22
CA ARG A 615 28.85 -37.62 -6.79
C ARG A 615 30.33 -37.85 -7.11
N THR A 616 30.97 -38.86 -6.52
CA THR A 616 32.38 -39.21 -6.81
C THR A 616 32.55 -40.09 -8.05
N LYS A 617 31.47 -40.67 -8.59
CA LYS A 617 31.54 -41.68 -9.67
C LYS A 617 31.03 -41.24 -11.05
N GLN A 618 30.57 -39.99 -11.23
CA GLN A 618 30.17 -39.49 -12.56
C GLN A 618 30.80 -38.15 -12.90
N LYS A 619 31.94 -38.21 -13.61
CA LYS A 619 32.24 -37.28 -14.69
C LYS A 619 32.26 -38.08 -15.99
N PRO A 620 31.53 -37.66 -17.02
CA PRO A 620 32.19 -37.48 -18.30
C PRO A 620 31.86 -36.14 -18.98
N GLN A 621 32.78 -35.81 -19.88
CA GLN A 621 32.86 -34.63 -20.74
C GLN A 621 31.62 -34.46 -21.64
N LEU A 622 31.25 -33.22 -21.94
CA LEU A 622 30.37 -32.90 -23.05
C LEU A 622 30.97 -31.80 -23.91
N GLU A 623 31.38 -32.24 -25.09
CA GLU A 623 31.79 -31.46 -26.24
C GLU A 623 30.59 -30.71 -26.87
N THR A 624 30.96 -29.64 -27.57
CA THR A 624 30.17 -28.78 -28.45
C THR A 624 29.29 -29.52 -29.46
N ALA A 625 28.00 -29.18 -29.53
CA ALA A 625 27.17 -29.46 -30.70
C ALA A 625 26.19 -28.32 -30.99
N ARG A 626 26.10 -27.98 -32.28
CA ARG A 626 25.40 -26.85 -32.91
C ARG A 626 23.89 -27.07 -32.98
N GLU A 627 23.14 -25.97 -32.90
CA GLU A 627 21.70 -25.91 -33.17
C GLU A 627 21.37 -26.21 -34.65
N PRO A 628 20.26 -26.91 -34.96
CA PRO A 628 19.72 -26.99 -36.30
C PRO A 628 18.77 -25.82 -36.60
N VAL A 629 19.09 -25.08 -37.67
CA VAL A 629 18.21 -24.12 -38.34
C VAL A 629 17.09 -24.88 -39.07
N LEU A 630 15.83 -24.51 -38.82
CA LEU A 630 14.68 -24.92 -39.63
C LEU A 630 14.23 -23.79 -40.57
N PRO A 631 13.75 -24.11 -41.78
CA PRO A 631 13.58 -23.15 -42.88
C PRO A 631 12.28 -22.36 -42.81
N ASP A 632 12.32 -21.16 -43.41
CA ASP A 632 11.21 -20.22 -43.59
C ASP A 632 9.92 -20.88 -44.07
N ALA A 633 8.83 -20.63 -43.33
CA ALA A 633 7.46 -21.03 -43.67
C ALA A 633 6.66 -19.83 -44.23
N PRO A 634 5.70 -20.07 -45.14
CA PRO A 634 5.23 -19.10 -46.14
C PRO A 634 4.36 -17.99 -45.56
N THR A 635 4.33 -16.85 -46.26
CA THR A 635 3.46 -15.68 -46.03
C THR A 635 2.03 -16.09 -45.70
N ARG A 636 1.65 -15.98 -44.42
CA ARG A 636 0.29 -16.26 -43.94
C ARG A 636 -0.69 -15.26 -44.56
N HIS A 637 -1.66 -15.79 -45.29
CA HIS A 637 -2.85 -15.05 -45.67
C HIS A 637 -3.57 -14.54 -44.40
N ASN A 638 -3.75 -13.22 -44.37
CA ASN A 638 -4.29 -12.43 -43.27
C ASN A 638 -5.84 -12.59 -43.21
N ASN A 639 -6.33 -13.70 -42.68
CA ASN A 639 -7.77 -13.97 -42.52
C ASN A 639 -8.23 -13.87 -41.06
N LEU A 640 -9.53 -13.67 -40.81
CA LEU A 640 -10.05 -13.43 -39.45
C LEU A 640 -9.66 -14.56 -38.47
N ILE A 641 -9.67 -15.81 -38.95
CA ILE A 641 -9.28 -16.97 -38.14
C ILE A 641 -7.78 -16.94 -37.80
N SER A 642 -6.91 -16.50 -38.72
CA SER A 642 -5.48 -16.32 -38.44
C SER A 642 -5.24 -15.20 -37.43
N ARG A 643 -5.99 -14.08 -37.50
CA ARG A 643 -5.94 -13.00 -36.50
C ARG A 643 -6.43 -13.46 -35.12
N LEU A 644 -7.41 -14.37 -35.09
CA LEU A 644 -7.99 -14.89 -33.85
C LEU A 644 -7.14 -15.97 -33.16
N THR A 645 -6.26 -16.63 -33.92
CA THR A 645 -5.44 -17.77 -33.44
C THR A 645 -3.95 -17.44 -33.37
N GLN A 646 -3.54 -16.25 -33.83
CA GLN A 646 -2.17 -15.76 -33.69
C GLN A 646 -1.86 -15.46 -32.23
N ARG A 647 -0.75 -16.01 -31.76
CA ARG A 647 -0.16 -15.72 -30.44
C ARG A 647 0.93 -14.65 -30.56
N ASP A 648 0.76 -13.71 -31.47
CA ASP A 648 1.62 -12.55 -31.63
C ASP A 648 0.97 -11.36 -30.92
N TRP A 649 1.77 -10.38 -30.48
CA TRP A 649 1.21 -9.13 -29.94
C TRP A 649 0.54 -8.32 -31.06
N GLN A 650 -0.45 -7.49 -30.71
CA GLN A 650 -1.20 -6.65 -31.66
C GLN A 650 -1.38 -5.22 -31.14
N LEU A 651 -1.50 -4.28 -32.08
CA LEU A 651 -1.92 -2.90 -31.85
C LEU A 651 -3.31 -2.72 -32.45
N ASN A 652 -4.30 -2.34 -31.65
CA ASN A 652 -5.65 -2.04 -32.11
C ASN A 652 -6.01 -0.59 -31.79
N SER A 653 -6.93 -0.01 -32.56
CA SER A 653 -7.52 1.30 -32.26
C SER A 653 -8.89 1.13 -31.64
N ASN A 654 -9.15 1.74 -30.49
CA ASN A 654 -10.48 1.73 -29.91
C ASN A 654 -11.49 2.54 -30.76
N ALA A 655 -12.77 2.53 -30.39
CA ALA A 655 -13.84 3.24 -31.11
C ALA A 655 -13.64 4.77 -31.21
N GLU A 656 -12.74 5.34 -30.41
CA GLU A 656 -12.37 6.76 -30.42
C GLU A 656 -11.06 7.03 -31.19
N GLY A 657 -10.47 6.00 -31.82
CA GLY A 657 -9.24 6.11 -32.62
C GLY A 657 -7.93 6.04 -31.82
N GLN A 658 -7.96 5.74 -30.52
CA GLN A 658 -6.75 5.60 -29.70
C GLN A 658 -6.12 4.22 -29.84
N VAL A 659 -4.79 4.20 -30.02
CA VAL A 659 -4.01 2.97 -30.21
C VAL A 659 -3.68 2.33 -28.87
N GLN A 660 -4.04 1.05 -28.70
CA GLN A 660 -3.74 0.22 -27.53
C GLN A 660 -2.97 -1.04 -27.92
N PHE A 661 -2.09 -1.47 -27.02
CA PHE A 661 -1.24 -2.64 -27.14
C PHE A 661 -1.82 -3.82 -26.41
N PHE A 662 -1.80 -4.96 -27.09
CA PHE A 662 -2.23 -6.22 -26.54
C PHE A 662 -1.14 -7.26 -26.74
N GLY A 663 -0.62 -7.78 -25.63
CA GLY A 663 0.35 -8.87 -25.64
C GLY A 663 -0.27 -10.21 -26.09
N PRO A 664 0.56 -11.22 -26.41
CA PRO A 664 0.14 -12.50 -26.98
C PRO A 664 -0.70 -13.37 -26.02
N THR A 665 -0.69 -13.05 -24.73
CA THR A 665 -1.49 -13.71 -23.68
C THR A 665 -2.85 -13.05 -23.46
N CYS A 666 -3.08 -11.87 -24.05
CA CYS A 666 -4.31 -11.11 -23.85
C CYS A 666 -5.37 -11.57 -24.86
N SER A 667 -6.53 -12.04 -24.42
CA SER A 667 -7.63 -12.42 -25.34
C SER A 667 -8.46 -11.22 -25.82
N VAL A 668 -8.19 -10.00 -25.32
CA VAL A 668 -9.01 -8.80 -25.57
C VAL A 668 -8.73 -8.16 -26.94
N HIS A 669 -7.56 -8.41 -27.55
CA HIS A 669 -7.33 -7.98 -28.93
C HIS A 669 -8.29 -8.65 -29.92
N LEU A 670 -8.72 -9.89 -29.63
CA LEU A 670 -9.66 -10.65 -30.45
C LEU A 670 -11.01 -9.93 -30.60
N THR A 671 -11.52 -9.33 -29.52
CA THR A 671 -12.79 -8.60 -29.51
C THR A 671 -12.71 -7.28 -30.27
N GLU A 672 -11.60 -6.54 -30.18
CA GLU A 672 -11.41 -5.30 -30.94
C GLU A 672 -11.13 -5.55 -32.43
N SER A 673 -10.33 -6.56 -32.76
CA SER A 673 -10.07 -6.93 -34.15
C SER A 673 -11.36 -7.36 -34.87
N ILE A 674 -12.28 -8.07 -34.19
CA ILE A 674 -13.62 -8.39 -34.71
C ILE A 674 -14.46 -7.11 -34.85
N SER A 675 -14.46 -6.25 -33.83
CA SER A 675 -15.26 -5.03 -33.82
C SER A 675 -14.86 -4.05 -34.93
N ILE A 676 -13.57 -3.82 -35.14
CA ILE A 676 -13.05 -2.94 -36.21
C ILE A 676 -13.35 -3.53 -37.59
N SER A 677 -13.16 -4.84 -37.79
CA SER A 677 -13.47 -5.51 -39.07
C SER A 677 -14.97 -5.45 -39.43
N LEU A 678 -15.86 -5.31 -38.43
CA LEU A 678 -17.30 -5.14 -38.61
C LEU A 678 -17.71 -3.65 -38.68
N LEU A 679 -16.92 -2.74 -38.12
CA LEU A 679 -17.17 -1.29 -38.04
C LEU A 679 -16.52 -0.49 -39.18
N GLU A 680 -15.68 -1.08 -40.03
CA GLU A 680 -15.17 -0.46 -41.27
C GLU A 680 -16.28 0.00 -42.24
N ALA A 681 -17.56 -0.31 -41.95
CA ALA A 681 -18.73 0.20 -42.67
C ALA A 681 -19.31 1.52 -42.12
N CYS A 682 -18.80 2.10 -41.02
CA CYS A 682 -19.38 3.30 -40.41
C CYS A 682 -18.33 4.31 -39.94
N GLY A 683 -17.89 5.17 -40.86
CA GLY A 683 -17.80 6.63 -40.70
C GLY A 683 -16.72 7.23 -39.79
N ASP A 684 -15.86 8.04 -40.41
CA ASP A 684 -15.02 9.06 -39.77
C ASP A 684 -15.84 9.95 -38.80
N ALA A 685 -15.68 9.74 -37.49
CA ALA A 685 -16.16 10.67 -36.48
C ALA A 685 -15.04 11.64 -36.10
N ALA A 686 -15.19 12.89 -36.54
CA ALA A 686 -14.30 13.99 -36.23
C ALA A 686 -14.21 14.22 -34.70
N ILE A 687 -12.98 14.18 -34.18
CA ILE A 687 -12.65 14.55 -32.81
C ILE A 687 -12.78 16.07 -32.70
N ASN A 688 -13.64 16.56 -31.79
CA ASN A 688 -13.72 17.98 -31.46
C ASN A 688 -12.33 18.49 -31.03
N GLU A 689 -11.80 19.46 -31.78
CA GLU A 689 -10.54 20.14 -31.48
C GLU A 689 -10.68 20.94 -30.17
N ASP A 690 -10.10 20.42 -29.08
CA ASP A 690 -9.92 21.20 -27.86
C ASP A 690 -8.96 22.37 -28.12
N ASP A 691 -9.44 23.59 -27.87
CA ASP A 691 -8.62 24.81 -27.90
C ASP A 691 -7.57 24.75 -26.77
N PHE A 692 -6.30 24.54 -27.12
CA PHE A 692 -5.18 24.46 -26.16
C PHE A 692 -4.59 25.84 -25.82
N THR A 693 -5.25 26.94 -26.18
CA THR A 693 -4.78 28.31 -25.93
C THR A 693 -4.57 28.58 -24.43
N ILE A 694 -3.40 29.14 -24.08
CA ILE A 694 -3.05 29.58 -22.72
C ILE A 694 -3.31 31.08 -22.60
N ASN A 695 -4.40 31.46 -21.94
CA ASN A 695 -4.80 32.86 -21.76
C ASN A 695 -4.35 33.45 -20.41
N ASP A 696 -3.91 32.59 -19.48
CA ASP A 696 -3.61 32.98 -18.10
C ASP A 696 -2.17 33.52 -17.92
N LEU A 697 -1.34 33.53 -18.97
CA LEU A 697 0.03 34.05 -18.98
C LEU A 697 0.21 34.96 -20.20
N ASP A 698 0.87 36.10 -20.05
CA ASP A 698 1.16 36.99 -21.18
C ASP A 698 2.20 36.38 -22.14
N SER A 699 2.19 36.85 -23.39
CA SER A 699 3.05 36.30 -24.46
C SER A 699 4.55 36.47 -24.18
N GLU A 700 4.97 37.50 -23.44
CA GLU A 700 6.38 37.70 -23.09
C GLU A 700 6.82 36.66 -22.06
N THR A 701 6.02 36.43 -21.02
CA THR A 701 6.26 35.40 -20.01
C THR A 701 6.30 34.01 -20.64
N GLN A 702 5.37 33.69 -21.55
CA GLN A 702 5.38 32.41 -22.27
C GLN A 702 6.67 32.23 -23.10
N ALA A 703 7.12 33.27 -23.79
CA ALA A 703 8.36 33.22 -24.58
C ALA A 703 9.60 33.03 -23.70
N HIS A 704 9.69 33.74 -22.58
CA HIS A 704 10.78 33.59 -21.60
C HIS A 704 10.84 32.16 -21.04
N LEU A 705 9.70 31.61 -20.60
CA LEU A 705 9.65 30.25 -20.05
C LEU A 705 10.02 29.19 -21.09
N LEU A 706 9.62 29.36 -22.35
CA LEU A 706 10.04 28.45 -23.42
C LEU A 706 11.56 28.53 -23.65
N ASP A 707 12.14 29.72 -23.67
CA ASP A 707 13.59 29.89 -23.85
C ASP A 707 14.39 29.22 -22.73
N VAL A 708 14.00 29.44 -21.47
CA VAL A 708 14.60 28.78 -20.31
C VAL A 708 14.48 27.25 -20.42
N TYR A 709 13.32 26.73 -20.81
CA TYR A 709 13.13 25.29 -21.01
C TYR A 709 14.06 24.71 -22.08
N TRP A 710 14.21 25.40 -23.22
CA TRP A 710 15.06 24.93 -24.33
C TRP A 710 16.54 24.91 -23.97
N ASN A 711 17.00 25.85 -23.15
CA ASN A 711 18.42 25.99 -22.85
C ASN A 711 18.88 25.00 -21.78
N TYR A 712 18.02 24.63 -20.84
CA TYR A 712 18.40 23.84 -19.65
C TYR A 712 17.68 22.49 -19.51
N GLN A 713 16.34 22.49 -19.44
CA GLN A 713 15.60 21.26 -19.13
C GLN A 713 15.54 20.29 -20.33
N HIS A 714 15.28 20.81 -21.53
CA HIS A 714 15.07 20.00 -22.73
C HIS A 714 16.33 19.27 -23.20
N THR A 715 17.50 19.91 -23.04
CA THR A 715 18.79 19.40 -23.51
C THR A 715 19.32 18.27 -22.64
N VAL A 716 18.78 18.09 -21.43
CA VAL A 716 19.13 17.01 -20.49
C VAL A 716 18.06 15.92 -20.48
N LEU A 717 16.80 16.31 -20.33
CA LEU A 717 15.66 15.39 -20.19
C LEU A 717 14.67 15.58 -21.33
N GLN A 718 15.06 15.12 -22.51
CA GLN A 718 14.25 15.28 -23.72
C GLN A 718 13.05 14.33 -23.71
N VAL A 719 11.84 14.89 -23.61
CA VAL A 719 10.57 14.13 -23.64
C VAL A 719 9.84 14.24 -24.98
N PHE A 720 10.15 15.25 -25.81
CA PHE A 720 9.57 15.47 -27.14
C PHE A 720 10.59 16.12 -28.09
N GLN A 721 10.30 16.23 -29.39
CA GLN A 721 11.13 16.98 -30.35
C GLN A 721 10.75 18.47 -30.38
N LYS A 722 11.73 19.36 -30.26
CA LYS A 722 11.51 20.83 -30.28
C LYS A 722 10.82 21.30 -31.56
N GLU A 723 11.26 20.83 -32.73
CA GLU A 723 10.69 21.25 -34.02
C GLU A 723 9.22 20.84 -34.15
N THR A 724 8.90 19.58 -33.84
CA THR A 724 7.53 19.06 -33.85
C THR A 724 6.64 19.78 -32.86
N PHE A 725 7.16 20.09 -31.66
CA PHE A 725 6.44 20.87 -30.65
C PHE A 725 6.14 22.29 -31.14
N LEU A 726 7.14 23.02 -31.65
CA LEU A 726 6.95 24.40 -32.15
C LEU A 726 6.05 24.45 -33.38
N LYS A 727 6.14 23.45 -34.26
CA LYS A 727 5.24 23.28 -35.40
C LYS A 727 3.81 23.04 -34.94
N GLY A 728 3.61 22.16 -33.96
CA GLY A 728 2.29 21.92 -33.36
C GLY A 728 1.68 23.15 -32.71
N LEU A 729 2.50 23.94 -32.00
CA LEU A 729 2.10 25.20 -31.38
C LEU A 729 1.67 26.24 -32.45
N LYS A 730 2.45 26.38 -33.53
CA LYS A 730 2.14 27.31 -34.64
C LYS A 730 0.92 26.88 -35.46
N GLN A 731 0.79 25.57 -35.73
CA GLN A 731 -0.25 25.00 -36.59
C GLN A 731 -1.52 24.64 -35.82
N ARG A 732 -1.54 24.87 -34.51
CA ARG A 732 -2.62 24.47 -33.61
C ARG A 732 -2.97 22.98 -33.69
N GLN A 733 -1.94 22.13 -33.75
CA GLN A 733 -2.11 20.69 -33.80
C GLN A 733 -2.04 20.06 -32.39
N PRO A 734 -3.16 19.55 -31.85
CA PRO A 734 -3.21 18.97 -30.50
C PRO A 734 -2.51 17.60 -30.39
N LYS A 735 -1.90 17.12 -31.49
CA LYS A 735 -1.26 15.81 -31.59
C LYS A 735 0.07 15.73 -30.85
N TYR A 736 0.83 16.83 -30.87
CA TYR A 736 2.20 16.90 -30.32
C TYR A 736 2.37 17.99 -29.26
N VAL A 737 1.32 18.79 -29.04
CA VAL A 737 1.26 19.85 -28.04
C VAL A 737 -0.09 19.77 -27.37
N SER A 738 -0.12 19.98 -26.07
CA SER A 738 -1.36 20.01 -25.32
C SER A 738 -1.26 20.97 -24.13
N LYS A 739 -2.42 21.31 -23.56
CA LYS A 739 -2.49 22.20 -22.40
C LYS A 739 -1.73 21.62 -21.20
N ALA A 740 -1.88 20.33 -20.94
CA ALA A 740 -1.13 19.62 -19.90
C ALA A 740 0.39 19.74 -20.13
N LEU A 741 0.84 19.48 -21.35
CA LEU A 741 2.26 19.52 -21.68
C LEU A 741 2.83 20.94 -21.56
N MET A 742 2.08 21.95 -22.02
CA MET A 742 2.49 23.34 -21.93
C MET A 742 2.66 23.81 -20.47
N TYR A 743 1.71 23.51 -19.58
CA TYR A 743 1.86 23.87 -18.17
C TYR A 743 2.99 23.10 -17.49
N CYS A 744 3.25 21.84 -17.86
CA CYS A 744 4.41 21.10 -17.36
C CYS A 744 5.74 21.73 -17.81
N VAL A 745 5.83 22.14 -19.08
CA VAL A 745 6.99 22.85 -19.64
C VAL A 745 7.21 24.18 -18.92
N PHE A 746 6.15 24.98 -18.75
CA PHE A 746 6.20 26.25 -18.04
C PHE A 746 6.60 26.09 -16.59
N ALA A 747 6.03 25.12 -15.87
CA ALA A 747 6.40 24.86 -14.48
C ALA A 747 7.87 24.41 -14.36
N CYS A 748 8.35 23.54 -15.26
CA CYS A 748 9.75 23.10 -15.25
C CYS A 748 10.73 24.26 -15.50
N ALA A 749 10.37 25.16 -16.42
CA ALA A 749 11.16 26.35 -16.72
C ALA A 749 11.11 27.39 -15.61
N ALA A 750 9.92 27.64 -15.07
CA ALA A 750 9.69 28.59 -13.99
C ALA A 750 10.55 28.24 -12.78
N ARG A 751 10.61 26.96 -12.42
CA ARG A 751 11.43 26.41 -11.33
C ARG A 751 12.92 26.81 -11.40
N ILE A 752 13.49 26.88 -12.60
CA ILE A 752 14.91 27.22 -12.83
C ILE A 752 15.08 28.62 -13.43
N SER A 753 14.02 29.41 -13.44
CA SER A 753 14.05 30.77 -13.99
C SER A 753 14.86 31.67 -13.07
N PRO A 754 15.70 32.57 -13.62
CA PRO A 754 16.35 33.62 -12.83
C PRO A 754 15.35 34.67 -12.31
N ARG A 755 14.12 34.70 -12.84
CA ARG A 755 13.05 35.60 -12.38
C ARG A 755 12.34 34.98 -11.17
N GLU A 756 12.61 35.50 -9.98
CA GLU A 756 12.08 34.99 -8.69
C GLU A 756 10.55 34.91 -8.63
N HIS A 757 9.82 35.87 -9.20
CA HIS A 757 8.36 35.83 -9.23
C HIS A 757 7.81 34.67 -10.07
N LEU A 758 8.53 34.24 -11.11
CA LEU A 758 8.15 33.05 -11.89
C LEU A 758 8.51 31.77 -11.13
N LYS A 759 9.67 31.75 -10.47
CA LYS A 759 10.11 30.62 -9.63
C LYS A 759 9.09 30.25 -8.57
N ALA A 760 8.52 31.25 -7.90
CA ALA A 760 7.44 31.10 -6.90
C ALA A 760 6.16 30.42 -7.46
N LEU A 761 5.93 30.45 -8.77
CA LEU A 761 4.78 29.79 -9.39
C LEU A 761 4.96 28.27 -9.53
N ALA A 762 6.19 27.76 -9.35
CA ALA A 762 6.54 26.35 -9.51
C ALA A 762 7.09 25.71 -8.22
N ILE A 763 7.77 26.48 -7.37
CA ILE A 763 8.32 26.03 -6.08
C ILE A 763 8.01 27.08 -4.99
N PRO A 764 7.57 26.66 -3.78
CA PRO A 764 7.35 27.57 -2.67
C PRO A 764 8.66 28.16 -2.13
N ARG A 765 8.60 29.35 -1.51
CA ARG A 765 9.79 30.02 -0.97
C ARG A 765 10.35 29.34 0.28
N ASN A 766 9.49 28.84 1.18
CA ASN A 766 9.88 28.14 2.40
C ASN A 766 9.22 26.76 2.53
N GLU A 767 9.89 25.84 3.25
CA GLU A 767 9.35 24.53 3.63
C GLU A 767 8.23 24.64 4.68
N ASP A 768 8.05 25.81 5.30
CA ASP A 768 7.02 26.06 6.32
C ASP A 768 5.79 26.80 5.77
N ASP A 769 5.82 27.27 4.51
CA ASP A 769 4.67 27.87 3.82
C ASP A 769 3.61 26.81 3.40
N PHE A 770 3.67 25.60 3.98
CA PHE A 770 2.77 24.48 3.70
C PHE A 770 1.35 24.76 4.22
N GLY A 771 0.54 25.38 3.37
CA GLY A 771 -0.85 24.94 3.22
C GLY A 771 -0.93 23.71 2.31
N ASP A 772 -2.10 23.07 2.24
CA ASP A 772 -2.38 21.97 1.30
C ASP A 772 -2.34 22.38 -0.19
N GLU A 773 -2.07 23.65 -0.51
CA GLU A 773 -2.15 24.21 -1.86
C GLU A 773 -0.81 24.13 -2.64
N LEU A 774 -0.87 23.63 -3.88
CA LEU A 774 0.27 23.59 -4.79
C LEU A 774 0.52 24.95 -5.47
N PRO A 775 1.79 25.28 -5.82
CA PRO A 775 2.11 26.47 -6.62
C PRO A 775 1.31 26.52 -7.92
N TYR A 776 0.93 27.71 -8.37
CA TYR A 776 -0.06 27.92 -9.44
C TYR A 776 0.22 27.11 -10.74
N LEU A 777 1.44 27.17 -11.28
CA LEU A 777 1.77 26.45 -12.51
C LEU A 777 1.79 24.94 -12.28
N MET A 778 2.19 24.51 -11.09
CA MET A 778 2.17 23.10 -10.71
C MET A 778 0.75 22.56 -10.53
N ALA A 779 -0.15 23.31 -9.90
CA ALA A 779 -1.56 22.97 -9.76
C ALA A 779 -2.24 22.83 -11.13
N LYS A 780 -1.96 23.76 -12.06
CA LYS A 780 -2.47 23.69 -13.45
C LYS A 780 -1.88 22.51 -14.20
N ALA A 781 -0.57 22.26 -14.11
CA ALA A 781 0.09 21.12 -14.74
C ALA A 781 -0.51 19.79 -14.28
N LEU A 782 -0.74 19.63 -12.96
CA LEU A 782 -1.36 18.43 -12.39
C LEU A 782 -2.80 18.26 -12.90
N LYS A 783 -3.64 19.30 -12.75
CA LYS A 783 -5.05 19.29 -13.18
C LYS A 783 -5.21 18.86 -14.64
N TYR A 784 -4.49 19.51 -15.56
CA TYR A 784 -4.65 19.20 -16.99
C TYR A 784 -4.07 17.84 -17.35
N THR A 785 -3.05 17.36 -16.63
CA THR A 785 -2.53 16.00 -16.84
C THR A 785 -3.53 14.95 -16.37
N GLU A 786 -4.23 15.17 -15.25
CA GLU A 786 -5.33 14.33 -14.78
C GLU A 786 -6.52 14.32 -15.77
N GLU A 787 -6.82 15.46 -16.40
CA GLU A 787 -7.81 15.53 -17.47
C GLU A 787 -7.36 14.71 -18.70
N GLU A 788 -6.08 14.77 -19.09
CA GLU A 788 -5.53 13.98 -20.20
C GLU A 788 -5.45 12.48 -19.91
N LEU A 789 -5.28 12.07 -18.65
CA LEU A 789 -5.26 10.66 -18.27
C LEU A 789 -6.56 9.93 -18.61
N LYS A 790 -7.68 10.65 -18.76
CA LYS A 790 -8.94 10.09 -19.25
C LYS A 790 -8.85 9.58 -20.69
N ARG A 791 -7.94 10.18 -21.48
CA ARG A 791 -7.69 9.86 -22.89
C ARG A 791 -6.19 9.93 -23.21
N PRO A 792 -5.40 8.93 -22.79
CA PRO A 792 -3.94 8.99 -22.88
C PRO A 792 -3.42 9.13 -24.31
N ARG A 793 -2.44 10.02 -24.48
CA ARG A 793 -1.74 10.29 -25.74
C ARG A 793 -0.25 10.51 -25.47
N LEU A 794 0.53 10.79 -26.52
CA LEU A 794 1.96 11.08 -26.38
C LEU A 794 2.22 12.22 -25.39
N THR A 795 1.41 13.28 -25.45
CA THR A 795 1.54 14.44 -24.54
C THR A 795 1.27 14.07 -23.09
N THR A 796 0.42 13.08 -22.82
CA THR A 796 0.13 12.60 -21.46
C THR A 796 1.36 11.95 -20.83
N ILE A 797 2.03 11.06 -21.59
CA ILE A 797 3.29 10.44 -21.15
C ILE A 797 4.34 11.52 -20.88
N GLN A 798 4.49 12.46 -21.81
CA GLN A 798 5.44 13.57 -21.68
C GLN A 798 5.16 14.45 -20.46
N SER A 799 3.89 14.76 -20.20
CA SER A 799 3.45 15.51 -19.01
C SER A 799 3.75 14.77 -17.71
N LEU A 800 3.50 13.47 -17.63
CA LEU A 800 3.82 12.66 -16.45
C LEU A 800 5.32 12.64 -16.16
N LEU A 801 6.14 12.49 -17.20
CA LEU A 801 7.60 12.56 -17.07
C LEU A 801 8.05 13.94 -16.55
N LEU A 802 7.52 15.05 -17.08
CA LEU A 802 7.87 16.39 -16.59
C LEU A 802 7.32 16.68 -15.17
N LEU A 803 6.12 16.20 -14.83
CA LEU A 803 5.58 16.27 -13.46
C LEU A 803 6.46 15.51 -12.48
N SER A 804 7.12 14.43 -12.91
CA SER A 804 8.06 13.72 -12.04
C SER A 804 9.22 14.62 -11.59
N VAL A 805 9.74 15.46 -12.50
CA VAL A 805 10.81 16.43 -12.19
C VAL A 805 10.32 17.50 -11.21
N LEU A 806 9.10 17.98 -11.40
CA LEU A 806 8.49 18.99 -10.52
C LEU A 806 8.28 18.45 -9.10
N HIS A 807 7.81 17.22 -8.99
CA HIS A 807 7.65 16.56 -7.70
C HIS A 807 8.99 16.28 -7.01
N SER A 808 10.06 15.97 -7.76
CA SER A 808 11.42 15.94 -7.21
C SER A 808 11.87 17.31 -6.70
N GLY A 809 11.56 18.39 -7.42
CA GLY A 809 11.81 19.77 -6.99
C GLY A 809 11.18 20.11 -5.63
N LEU A 810 10.01 19.55 -5.33
CA LEU A 810 9.32 19.69 -4.04
C LEU A 810 9.77 18.69 -2.95
N GLY A 811 10.76 17.84 -3.21
CA GLY A 811 11.16 16.77 -2.29
C GLY A 811 10.14 15.62 -2.16
N LYS A 812 9.20 15.51 -3.10
CA LYS A 812 8.18 14.44 -3.15
C LYS A 812 8.66 13.28 -4.04
N ASP A 813 9.81 12.71 -3.69
CA ASP A 813 10.54 11.76 -4.54
C ASP A 813 9.75 10.49 -4.89
N THR A 814 9.01 9.92 -3.93
CA THR A 814 8.15 8.76 -4.19
C THR A 814 7.09 9.09 -5.24
N LYS A 815 6.53 10.30 -5.24
CA LYS A 815 5.54 10.73 -6.24
C LYS A 815 6.19 10.89 -7.61
N GLY A 816 7.41 11.42 -7.66
CA GLY A 816 8.19 11.50 -8.91
C GLY A 816 8.48 10.12 -9.52
N TRP A 817 8.89 9.15 -8.70
CA TRP A 817 9.10 7.76 -9.12
C TRP A 817 7.81 7.10 -9.64
N LEU A 818 6.68 7.27 -8.92
CA LEU A 818 5.38 6.71 -9.33
C LEU A 818 4.90 7.27 -10.68
N LEU A 819 5.00 8.59 -10.89
CA LEU A 819 4.60 9.25 -12.14
C LEU A 819 5.44 8.79 -13.33
N THR A 820 6.73 8.54 -13.13
CA THR A 820 7.59 7.93 -14.15
C THR A 820 7.15 6.50 -14.45
N GLY A 821 6.79 5.71 -13.42
CA GLY A 821 6.21 4.38 -13.60
C GLY A 821 4.90 4.41 -14.37
N ASP A 822 4.01 5.38 -14.12
CA ASP A 822 2.77 5.58 -14.85
C ASP A 822 3.04 5.90 -16.33
N ALA A 823 4.00 6.80 -16.59
CA ALA A 823 4.45 7.12 -17.94
C ALA A 823 4.97 5.87 -18.68
N CYS A 824 5.78 5.03 -18.03
CA CYS A 824 6.30 3.79 -18.61
C CYS A 824 5.20 2.77 -18.91
N ARG A 825 4.25 2.59 -17.97
CA ARG A 825 3.08 1.72 -18.16
C ARG A 825 2.20 2.21 -19.30
N LEU A 826 1.98 3.52 -19.43
CA LEU A 826 1.25 4.10 -20.55
C LEU A 826 2.01 3.97 -21.88
N ALA A 827 3.34 4.04 -21.88
CA ALA A 827 4.12 3.76 -23.09
C ALA A 827 3.99 2.29 -23.55
N VAL A 828 3.84 1.37 -22.59
CA VAL A 828 3.50 -0.03 -22.87
C VAL A 828 2.07 -0.14 -23.40
N ASP A 829 1.10 0.49 -22.72
CA ASP A 829 -0.32 0.50 -23.09
C ASP A 829 -0.57 1.06 -24.50
N LEU A 830 0.13 2.13 -24.89
CA LEU A 830 0.05 2.70 -26.25
C LEU A 830 0.92 1.96 -27.28
N GLY A 831 1.56 0.86 -26.88
CA GLY A 831 2.38 0.00 -27.74
C GLY A 831 3.67 0.59 -28.27
N ILE A 832 4.14 1.67 -27.65
CA ILE A 832 5.30 2.44 -28.11
C ILE A 832 6.59 1.60 -27.99
N HIS A 833 6.64 0.68 -27.03
CA HIS A 833 7.76 -0.23 -26.77
C HIS A 833 8.00 -1.31 -27.85
N LYS A 834 7.02 -1.64 -28.72
CA LYS A 834 7.15 -2.70 -29.76
C LYS A 834 7.36 -2.17 -31.18
N ASN A 835 8.04 -1.02 -31.32
CA ASN A 835 8.12 -0.22 -32.54
C ASN A 835 8.78 -0.86 -33.80
N ASN A 836 9.13 -2.16 -33.76
CA ASN A 836 9.63 -2.93 -34.91
C ASN A 836 8.53 -3.54 -35.81
N GLY A 837 7.27 -3.60 -35.35
CA GLY A 837 6.18 -4.27 -36.09
C GLY A 837 5.36 -3.41 -37.06
N LEU A 838 5.55 -2.09 -37.10
CA LEU A 838 4.68 -1.16 -37.86
C LEU A 838 4.83 -1.21 -39.39
N LYS A 839 5.53 -2.21 -39.95
CA LYS A 839 5.56 -2.42 -41.41
C LYS A 839 4.32 -3.14 -41.97
N GLN A 840 3.37 -3.61 -41.16
CA GLN A 840 2.27 -4.46 -41.68
C GLN A 840 0.91 -4.30 -40.97
N SER A 841 0.46 -3.07 -40.68
CA SER A 841 -0.95 -2.84 -40.36
C SER A 841 -1.64 -2.20 -41.57
N SER A 842 -2.51 -2.96 -42.22
CA SER A 842 -3.34 -2.58 -43.38
C SER A 842 -4.44 -1.54 -43.06
N SER A 843 -4.30 -0.76 -41.98
CA SER A 843 -5.25 0.24 -41.52
C SER A 843 -4.52 1.40 -40.82
N GLY A 844 -4.10 2.40 -41.60
CA GLY A 844 -3.57 3.69 -41.11
C GLY A 844 -2.11 3.98 -41.45
N ASN A 845 -1.88 4.82 -42.47
CA ASN A 845 -0.56 5.38 -42.79
C ASN A 845 -0.06 6.27 -41.63
N MET A 846 0.78 5.75 -40.73
CA MET A 846 1.47 6.56 -39.71
C MET A 846 2.62 7.34 -40.38
N SER A 847 2.68 8.65 -40.14
CA SER A 847 3.73 9.49 -40.74
C SER A 847 5.11 9.17 -40.14
N LEU A 848 6.19 9.48 -40.87
CA LEU A 848 7.56 9.35 -40.34
C LEU A 848 7.77 10.23 -39.08
N GLU A 849 7.11 11.39 -39.03
CA GLU A 849 7.14 12.32 -37.88
C GLU A 849 6.50 11.67 -36.63
N ASP A 850 5.40 10.94 -36.80
CA ASP A 850 4.73 10.20 -35.71
C ASP A 850 5.59 9.07 -35.14
N VAL A 851 6.22 8.30 -36.01
CA VAL A 851 7.10 7.18 -35.61
C VAL A 851 8.28 7.73 -34.81
N GLN A 852 8.86 8.85 -35.25
CA GLN A 852 9.96 9.49 -34.55
C GLN A 852 9.54 10.06 -33.18
N ALA A 853 8.37 10.73 -33.11
CA ALA A 853 7.83 11.23 -31.84
C ALA A 853 7.59 10.10 -30.84
N ARG A 854 6.97 8.99 -31.28
CA ARG A 854 6.75 7.79 -30.46
C ARG A 854 8.05 7.20 -29.92
N ARG A 855 9.05 7.00 -30.79
CA ARG A 855 10.35 6.45 -30.38
C ARG A 855 11.02 7.33 -29.34
N LEU A 856 11.02 8.64 -29.54
CA LEU A 856 11.64 9.56 -28.59
C LEU A 856 10.93 9.53 -27.23
N VAL A 857 9.59 9.50 -27.20
CA VAL A 857 8.81 9.36 -25.96
C VAL A 857 9.17 8.07 -25.22
N PHE A 858 9.30 6.95 -25.92
CA PHE A 858 9.71 5.70 -25.29
C PHE A 858 11.13 5.79 -24.71
N TRP A 859 12.07 6.38 -25.44
CA TRP A 859 13.42 6.60 -24.92
C TRP A 859 13.44 7.56 -23.73
N ALA A 860 12.56 8.55 -23.70
CA ALA A 860 12.36 9.39 -22.53
C ALA A 860 11.87 8.57 -21.33
N CYS A 861 10.92 7.64 -21.51
CA CYS A 861 10.52 6.72 -20.45
C CYS A 861 11.70 5.88 -19.92
N VAL A 862 12.52 5.31 -20.81
CA VAL A 862 13.73 4.57 -20.41
C VAL A 862 14.68 5.46 -19.63
N ILE A 863 14.95 6.67 -20.11
CA ILE A 863 15.84 7.63 -19.45
C ILE A 863 15.36 7.92 -18.02
N PHE A 864 14.08 8.30 -17.86
CA PHE A 864 13.53 8.65 -16.56
C PHE A 864 13.45 7.45 -15.61
N ASP A 865 13.07 6.27 -16.10
CA ASP A 865 13.04 5.03 -15.30
C ASP A 865 14.43 4.70 -14.74
N ARG A 866 15.46 4.79 -15.58
CA ARG A 866 16.86 4.57 -15.18
C ARG A 866 17.37 5.64 -14.22
N PHE A 867 17.01 6.91 -14.42
CA PHE A 867 17.39 7.97 -13.49
C PHE A 867 16.78 7.80 -12.12
N TRP A 868 15.48 7.51 -12.04
CA TRP A 868 14.82 7.32 -10.76
C TRP A 868 15.29 6.03 -10.07
N GLY A 869 15.52 4.96 -10.84
CA GLY A 869 16.12 3.73 -10.33
C GLY A 869 17.49 3.97 -9.71
N LEU A 870 18.35 4.76 -10.39
CA LEU A 870 19.64 5.17 -9.87
C LEU A 870 19.53 6.09 -8.64
N TYR A 871 18.72 7.14 -8.72
CA TYR A 871 18.59 8.16 -7.68
C TYR A 871 18.11 7.59 -6.36
N LEU A 872 17.15 6.65 -6.40
CA LEU A 872 16.55 6.03 -5.23
C LEU A 872 17.13 4.65 -4.88
N GLY A 873 18.04 4.11 -5.70
CA GLY A 873 18.53 2.74 -5.54
C GLY A 873 17.43 1.68 -5.70
N ARG A 874 16.43 1.93 -6.56
CA ARG A 874 15.27 1.04 -6.77
C ARG A 874 15.39 0.27 -8.09
N PRO A 875 14.79 -0.93 -8.20
CA PRO A 875 14.65 -1.61 -9.48
C PRO A 875 13.90 -0.74 -10.50
N CYS A 876 14.33 -0.81 -11.75
CA CYS A 876 13.68 -0.15 -12.88
C CYS A 876 12.41 -0.90 -13.30
N CYS A 877 11.37 -0.19 -13.78
CA CYS A 877 10.11 -0.82 -14.15
C CYS A 877 10.07 -1.36 -15.58
N LEU A 878 10.92 -0.85 -16.49
CA LEU A 878 11.08 -1.38 -17.84
C LEU A 878 12.16 -2.47 -17.85
N ASN A 879 11.78 -3.69 -18.23
CA ASN A 879 12.71 -4.82 -18.35
C ASN A 879 13.71 -4.59 -19.48
N ALA A 880 14.93 -5.13 -19.34
CA ALA A 880 15.96 -5.06 -20.38
C ALA A 880 15.50 -5.66 -21.73
N GLU A 881 14.68 -6.71 -21.69
CA GLU A 881 14.13 -7.37 -22.88
C GLU A 881 13.14 -6.51 -23.68
N ASP A 882 12.52 -5.51 -23.03
CA ASP A 882 11.58 -4.59 -23.66
C ASP A 882 12.26 -3.35 -24.24
N ILE A 883 13.58 -3.21 -24.07
CA ILE A 883 14.36 -2.08 -24.56
C ILE A 883 15.03 -2.46 -25.90
N PRO A 884 14.64 -1.84 -27.03
CA PRO A 884 15.22 -2.11 -28.33
C PRO A 884 16.57 -1.40 -28.46
N ALA A 885 17.60 -1.88 -27.74
CA ALA A 885 18.91 -1.24 -27.66
C ALA A 885 19.59 -1.01 -29.03
N GLN A 886 19.32 -1.87 -30.02
CA GLN A 886 19.83 -1.69 -31.39
C GLN A 886 19.20 -0.50 -32.12
N GLU A 887 17.97 -0.10 -31.76
CA GLU A 887 17.29 1.03 -32.36
C GLU A 887 17.86 2.37 -31.90
N ALA A 888 18.44 2.50 -30.70
CA ALA A 888 18.98 3.78 -30.24
C ALA A 888 19.94 4.43 -31.25
N ARG A 889 20.63 3.63 -32.07
CA ARG A 889 21.55 4.09 -33.14
C ARG A 889 20.91 5.05 -34.16
N TRP A 890 19.60 5.05 -34.37
CA TRP A 890 18.97 6.04 -35.27
C TRP A 890 19.02 7.47 -34.71
N MET A 891 19.06 7.64 -33.37
CA MET A 891 19.24 8.96 -32.77
C MET A 891 20.63 9.53 -33.07
N SER A 892 21.65 8.66 -33.22
CA SER A 892 22.97 9.08 -33.74
C SER A 892 22.97 9.38 -35.24
N ALA A 893 21.99 8.90 -36.00
CA ALA A 893 21.89 9.08 -37.45
C ALA A 893 21.17 10.38 -37.85
N ASN A 894 20.33 10.95 -36.97
CA ASN A 894 19.79 12.30 -37.13
C ASN A 894 20.87 13.32 -36.71
N SER A 895 21.37 14.08 -37.66
CA SER A 895 22.60 14.88 -37.53
C SER A 895 22.54 16.07 -36.57
N SER A 896 21.40 16.35 -35.93
CA SER A 896 21.27 17.49 -34.99
C SER A 896 22.01 17.21 -33.68
N TRP A 897 22.48 18.28 -33.03
CA TRP A 897 23.22 18.15 -31.78
C TRP A 897 22.35 17.56 -30.66
N GLU A 898 21.05 17.90 -30.63
CA GLU A 898 20.08 17.40 -29.66
C GLU A 898 19.86 15.89 -29.78
N ALA A 899 19.80 15.37 -31.02
CA ALA A 899 19.62 13.92 -31.24
C ALA A 899 20.86 13.13 -30.79
N LYS A 900 22.06 13.67 -31.04
CA LYS A 900 23.31 13.11 -30.52
C LYS A 900 23.32 13.12 -28.98
N MET A 901 22.89 14.20 -28.35
CA MET A 901 22.79 14.32 -26.89
C MET A 901 21.81 13.29 -26.31
N ALA A 902 20.61 13.17 -26.90
CA ALA A 902 19.63 12.16 -26.48
C ALA A 902 20.17 10.73 -26.60
N TYR A 903 20.90 10.43 -27.69
CA TYR A 903 21.57 9.14 -27.85
C TYR A 903 22.62 8.89 -26.77
N ALA A 904 23.42 9.91 -26.43
CA ALA A 904 24.42 9.80 -25.36
C ALA A 904 23.78 9.45 -24.02
N TRP A 905 22.67 10.10 -23.66
CA TRP A 905 21.91 9.77 -22.44
C TRP A 905 21.34 8.36 -22.47
N VAL A 906 20.68 7.96 -23.55
CA VAL A 906 20.12 6.59 -23.67
C VAL A 906 21.20 5.53 -23.58
N SER A 907 22.30 5.69 -24.32
CA SER A 907 23.37 4.70 -24.35
C SER A 907 24.10 4.58 -23.01
N LEU A 908 24.27 5.69 -22.27
CA LEU A 908 24.78 5.64 -20.90
C LEU A 908 23.80 4.94 -19.95
N LEU A 909 22.52 5.32 -19.97
CA LEU A 909 21.53 4.85 -19.00
C LEU A 909 21.10 3.40 -19.21
N ILE A 910 21.27 2.84 -20.41
CA ILE A 910 21.16 1.39 -20.63
C ILE A 910 22.23 0.66 -19.80
N ILE A 911 23.49 1.12 -19.85
CA ILE A 911 24.59 0.53 -19.05
C ILE A 911 24.30 0.72 -17.55
N VAL A 912 23.78 1.88 -17.15
CA VAL A 912 23.39 2.15 -15.76
C VAL A 912 22.30 1.18 -15.29
N GLY A 913 21.32 0.85 -16.14
CA GLY A 913 20.30 -0.15 -15.80
C GLY A 913 20.91 -1.49 -15.40
N ASP A 914 21.81 -2.01 -16.23
CA ASP A 914 22.51 -3.27 -15.94
C ASP A 914 23.33 -3.18 -14.63
N ILE A 915 23.95 -2.02 -14.37
CA ILE A 915 24.70 -1.78 -13.13
C ILE A 915 23.76 -1.78 -11.92
N CYS A 916 22.63 -1.06 -11.99
CA CYS A 916 21.63 -1.02 -10.92
C CYS A 916 21.08 -2.42 -10.61
N ASP A 917 20.80 -3.23 -11.63
CA ASP A 917 20.31 -4.60 -11.45
C ASP A 917 21.33 -5.49 -10.72
N VAL A 918 22.63 -5.34 -11.03
CA VAL A 918 23.70 -6.08 -10.36
C VAL A 918 23.96 -5.57 -8.93
N LEU A 919 23.83 -4.27 -8.69
CA LEU A 919 24.00 -3.67 -7.37
C LEU A 919 22.84 -3.99 -6.42
N ASN A 920 21.62 -4.13 -6.95
CA ASN A 920 20.41 -4.45 -6.20
C ASN A 920 20.18 -5.96 -6.00
N ALA A 921 21.03 -6.84 -6.53
CA ALA A 921 20.91 -8.28 -6.37
C ALA A 921 21.49 -8.79 -5.04
N ASP A 922 20.84 -9.81 -4.45
CA ASP A 922 21.23 -10.43 -3.15
C ASP A 922 22.65 -11.00 -3.13
N VAL A 923 23.18 -11.45 -4.29
CA VAL A 923 24.55 -11.97 -4.44
C VAL A 923 25.32 -11.11 -5.44
N ARG A 924 26.19 -10.24 -4.93
CA ARG A 924 27.02 -9.34 -5.75
C ARG A 924 28.10 -10.11 -6.51
N SER A 925 27.99 -10.17 -7.83
CA SER A 925 29.01 -10.76 -8.70
C SER A 925 30.09 -9.73 -9.04
N TYR A 926 31.14 -9.63 -8.20
CA TYR A 926 32.26 -8.71 -8.42
C TYR A 926 33.00 -8.91 -9.76
N GLY A 927 32.86 -10.07 -10.41
CA GLY A 927 33.44 -10.31 -11.75
C GLY A 927 32.80 -9.47 -12.86
N LYS A 928 31.50 -9.14 -12.74
CA LYS A 928 30.78 -8.32 -13.73
C LYS A 928 31.13 -6.81 -13.65
N LEU A 929 31.69 -6.36 -12.53
CA LEU A 929 32.02 -4.94 -12.33
C LEU A 929 33.16 -4.47 -13.26
N ASP A 930 34.14 -5.33 -13.55
CA ASP A 930 35.24 -5.00 -14.45
C ASP A 930 34.75 -4.89 -15.91
N ASP A 931 33.78 -5.71 -16.29
CA ASP A 931 33.12 -5.62 -17.61
C ASP A 931 32.35 -4.30 -17.76
N PHE A 932 31.69 -3.84 -16.70
CA PHE A 932 31.00 -2.55 -16.70
C PHE A 932 31.96 -1.37 -16.72
N ASP A 933 33.10 -1.44 -16.00
CA ASP A 933 34.16 -0.42 -16.05
C ASP A 933 34.65 -0.24 -17.50
N GLN A 934 34.97 -1.35 -18.18
CA GLN A 934 35.38 -1.32 -19.59
C GLN A 934 34.28 -0.78 -20.52
N LYS A 935 33.02 -1.16 -20.31
CA LYS A 935 31.88 -0.65 -21.10
C LYS A 935 31.72 0.86 -20.95
N LEU A 936 31.82 1.40 -19.74
CA LEU A 936 31.71 2.84 -19.47
C LEU A 936 32.88 3.63 -20.07
N GLN A 937 34.11 3.14 -19.90
CA GLN A 937 35.30 3.75 -20.50
C GLN A 937 35.20 3.73 -22.04
N SER A 938 34.76 2.62 -22.63
CA SER A 938 34.54 2.49 -24.07
C SER A 938 33.44 3.44 -24.55
N TRP A 939 32.33 3.56 -23.82
CA TRP A 939 31.26 4.52 -24.11
C TRP A 939 31.79 5.94 -24.13
N ARG A 940 32.60 6.33 -23.13
CA ARG A 940 33.17 7.67 -23.03
C ARG A 940 34.13 7.98 -24.17
N ALA A 941 34.98 7.02 -24.55
CA ALA A 941 35.92 7.16 -25.65
C ALA A 941 35.23 7.30 -27.03
N ASN A 942 34.08 6.66 -27.20
CA ASN A 942 33.31 6.66 -28.44
C ASN A 942 32.26 7.80 -28.52
N LEU A 943 32.23 8.70 -27.53
CA LEU A 943 31.32 9.82 -27.51
C LEU A 943 31.66 10.84 -28.60
N ASP A 944 30.64 11.37 -29.28
CA ASP A 944 30.82 12.38 -30.34
C ASP A 944 31.66 13.57 -29.82
N PRO A 945 32.66 14.06 -30.58
CA PRO A 945 33.53 15.15 -30.12
C PRO A 945 32.80 16.41 -29.64
N SER A 946 31.61 16.69 -30.19
CA SER A 946 30.78 17.83 -29.76
C SER A 946 30.09 17.65 -28.40
N LEU A 947 30.09 16.43 -27.86
CA LEU A 947 29.51 16.06 -26.57
C LEU A 947 30.58 15.70 -25.53
N GLN A 948 31.86 15.72 -25.91
CA GLN A 948 32.94 15.53 -24.97
C GLN A 948 33.06 16.75 -24.04
N TYR A 949 33.29 16.47 -22.76
CA TYR A 949 33.38 17.51 -21.75
C TYR A 949 34.56 18.46 -22.02
N ARG A 950 34.29 19.76 -22.00
CA ARG A 950 35.25 20.86 -22.12
C ARG A 950 34.81 21.99 -21.21
N LYS A 951 35.73 22.88 -20.83
CA LYS A 951 35.46 23.98 -19.88
C LYS A 951 34.36 24.95 -20.33
N ASP A 952 34.13 25.06 -21.63
CA ASP A 952 33.18 25.95 -22.30
C ASP A 952 31.95 25.20 -22.86
N CYS A 953 31.69 23.98 -22.37
CA CYS A 953 30.64 23.14 -22.92
C CYS A 953 29.22 23.60 -22.50
N PRO A 954 28.17 23.24 -23.26
CA PRO A 954 26.79 23.51 -22.87
C PRO A 954 26.40 22.82 -21.55
N ALA A 955 25.43 23.39 -20.83
CA ALA A 955 24.93 22.89 -19.54
C ALA A 955 24.56 21.39 -19.52
N SER A 956 24.04 20.86 -20.63
CA SER A 956 23.71 19.45 -20.76
C SER A 956 24.91 18.52 -20.93
N VAL A 957 26.01 18.99 -21.52
CA VAL A 957 27.28 18.25 -21.58
C VAL A 957 27.89 18.15 -20.19
N SER A 958 27.84 19.23 -19.40
CA SER A 958 28.21 19.21 -17.98
C SER A 958 27.36 18.21 -17.19
N SER A 959 26.02 18.21 -17.40
CA SER A 959 25.12 17.26 -16.75
C SER A 959 25.44 15.80 -17.12
N LEU A 960 25.76 15.52 -18.39
CA LEU A 960 26.16 14.19 -18.85
C LEU A 960 27.49 13.75 -18.23
N ASN A 961 28.43 14.68 -18.08
CA ASN A 961 29.72 14.43 -17.43
C ASN A 961 29.57 14.14 -15.93
N LEU A 962 28.73 14.91 -15.23
CA LEU A 962 28.38 14.68 -13.83
C LEU A 962 27.77 13.29 -13.63
N GLN A 963 26.83 12.90 -14.50
CA GLN A 963 26.24 11.57 -14.45
C GLN A 963 27.29 10.47 -14.67
N TYR A 964 28.15 10.60 -15.68
CA TYR A 964 29.20 9.62 -15.95
C TYR A 964 30.11 9.45 -14.71
N ALA A 965 30.55 10.56 -14.11
CA ALA A 965 31.37 10.52 -12.91
C ALA A 965 30.64 9.86 -11.73
N ALA A 966 29.36 10.16 -11.51
CA ALA A 966 28.56 9.53 -10.46
C ALA A 966 28.45 8.01 -10.63
N VAL A 967 28.22 7.53 -11.86
CA VAL A 967 28.14 6.10 -12.17
C VAL A 967 29.49 5.40 -11.94
N MET A 968 30.61 6.06 -12.30
CA MET A 968 31.95 5.53 -12.02
C MET A 968 32.22 5.44 -10.51
N ILE A 969 31.81 6.45 -9.73
CA ILE A 969 31.90 6.39 -8.27
C ILE A 969 31.10 5.20 -7.75
N LEU A 970 29.84 5.07 -8.15
CA LEU A 970 28.93 4.00 -7.71
C LEU A 970 29.45 2.60 -8.06
N LEU A 971 30.02 2.42 -9.25
CA LEU A 971 30.58 1.14 -9.71
C LEU A 971 31.75 0.68 -8.83
N HIS A 972 32.64 1.61 -8.45
CA HIS A 972 33.86 1.29 -7.70
C HIS A 972 33.66 1.30 -6.18
N GLN A 973 32.64 1.99 -5.66
CA GLN A 973 32.39 2.15 -4.23
C GLN A 973 32.32 0.81 -3.44
N PRO A 974 31.65 -0.27 -3.93
CA PRO A 974 31.62 -1.56 -3.23
C PRO A 974 33.00 -2.23 -3.09
N THR A 975 33.90 -1.97 -4.04
CA THR A 975 35.26 -2.56 -4.05
C THR A 975 36.27 -1.66 -3.34
N ALA A 976 35.99 -0.35 -3.26
CA ALA A 976 36.82 0.64 -2.58
C ALA A 976 36.86 0.44 -1.05
N ARG A 977 35.76 -0.04 -0.44
CA ARG A 977 35.67 -0.34 1.01
C ARG A 977 36.15 0.83 1.89
N PHE A 978 35.65 2.04 1.64
CA PHE A 978 35.86 3.16 2.56
C PHE A 978 35.31 2.80 3.96
N GLY A 979 35.98 3.20 5.02
CA GLY A 979 35.66 2.94 6.44
C GLY A 979 36.17 1.60 6.99
N SER A 980 36.69 0.69 6.16
CA SER A 980 37.28 -0.58 6.61
C SER A 980 38.79 -0.45 6.76
N ARG A 981 39.43 -0.91 7.86
CA ARG A 981 40.89 -1.02 8.02
C ARG A 981 41.39 -2.35 7.42
N PRO A 982 41.96 -2.40 6.19
CA PRO A 982 42.57 -3.63 5.68
C PRO A 982 44.03 -3.68 6.13
N GLU A 983 44.51 -4.81 6.65
CA GLU A 983 45.93 -4.96 7.04
C GLU A 983 46.88 -4.76 5.85
N GLU A 984 46.44 -5.08 4.61
CA GLU A 984 47.02 -4.57 3.35
C GLU A 984 45.91 -4.45 2.27
N PRO A 985 45.74 -3.30 1.59
CA PRO A 985 44.76 -3.17 0.52
C PRO A 985 45.18 -3.94 -0.73
N SER A 986 44.33 -4.85 -1.22
CA SER A 986 44.55 -5.52 -2.51
C SER A 986 44.74 -4.50 -3.64
N THR A 987 45.50 -4.85 -4.68
CA THR A 987 45.73 -3.97 -5.85
C THR A 987 44.42 -3.46 -6.46
N ARG A 988 43.36 -4.28 -6.43
CA ARG A 988 42.02 -3.95 -6.94
C ARG A 988 41.28 -2.95 -6.04
N THR A 989 41.39 -3.09 -4.73
CA THR A 989 40.84 -2.14 -3.75
C THR A 989 41.52 -0.77 -3.90
N ALA A 990 42.85 -0.75 -4.00
CA ALA A 990 43.62 0.48 -4.20
C ALA A 990 43.28 1.18 -5.53
N TYR A 991 43.08 0.41 -6.62
CA TYR A 991 42.60 0.96 -7.90
C TYR A 991 41.19 1.56 -7.76
N SER A 992 40.24 0.83 -7.16
CA SER A 992 38.85 1.27 -7.02
C SER A 992 38.72 2.53 -6.15
N ARG A 993 39.48 2.62 -5.04
CA ARG A 993 39.56 3.82 -4.20
C ARG A 993 40.02 5.04 -5.01
N ARG A 994 41.08 4.88 -5.81
CA ARG A 994 41.61 5.95 -6.66
C ARG A 994 40.60 6.41 -7.70
N GLN A 995 39.85 5.50 -8.31
CA GLN A 995 38.80 5.85 -9.26
C GLN A 995 37.69 6.67 -8.58
N CYS A 996 37.16 6.22 -7.43
CA CYS A 996 36.15 6.97 -6.67
C CYS A 996 36.60 8.40 -6.34
N ILE A 997 37.83 8.58 -5.83
CA ILE A 997 38.37 9.91 -5.49
C ILE A 997 38.54 10.78 -6.75
N THR A 998 39.11 10.22 -7.82
CA THR A 998 39.35 10.94 -9.08
C THR A 998 38.05 11.49 -9.66
N PHE A 999 36.99 10.66 -9.70
CA PHE A 999 35.71 11.09 -10.23
C PHE A 999 34.95 12.02 -9.29
N ALA A 1000 35.09 11.86 -7.96
CA ALA A 1000 34.52 12.82 -7.00
C ALA A 1000 35.15 14.21 -7.13
N THR A 1001 36.46 14.29 -7.33
CA THR A 1001 37.15 15.55 -7.62
C THR A 1001 36.75 16.10 -9.00
N SER A 1002 36.57 15.24 -10.00
CA SER A 1002 36.05 15.66 -11.31
C SER A 1002 34.64 16.25 -11.25
N VAL A 1003 33.77 15.73 -10.38
CA VAL A 1003 32.44 16.33 -10.13
C VAL A 1003 32.61 17.75 -9.61
N ALA A 1004 33.45 17.96 -8.60
CA ALA A 1004 33.69 19.30 -8.04
C ALA A 1004 34.28 20.28 -9.08
N SER A 1005 35.25 19.84 -9.88
CA SER A 1005 35.79 20.66 -10.97
C SER A 1005 34.72 21.04 -11.99
N CYS A 1006 33.83 20.10 -12.33
CA CYS A 1006 32.73 20.36 -13.27
C CYS A 1006 31.72 21.37 -12.72
N LEU A 1007 31.39 21.31 -11.42
CA LEU A 1007 30.52 22.29 -10.76
C LEU A 1007 31.16 23.69 -10.75
N HIS A 1008 32.46 23.76 -10.46
CA HIS A 1008 33.17 25.03 -10.45
C HIS A 1008 33.21 25.68 -11.84
N GLU A 1009 33.48 24.91 -12.88
CA GLU A 1009 33.50 25.39 -14.26
C GLU A 1009 32.09 25.80 -14.73
N PHE A 1010 31.06 25.04 -14.37
CA PHE A 1010 29.66 25.41 -14.64
C PHE A 1010 29.30 26.75 -14.00
N GLN A 1011 29.65 26.93 -12.72
CA GLN A 1011 29.39 28.17 -11.99
C GLN A 1011 30.10 29.37 -12.62
N GLN A 1012 31.35 29.22 -13.10
CA GLN A 1012 32.06 30.30 -13.80
C GLN A 1012 31.36 30.70 -15.11
N GLN A 1013 30.76 29.73 -15.81
CA GLN A 1013 30.13 29.96 -17.11
C GLN A 1013 28.69 30.48 -16.99
N HIS A 1014 27.92 30.01 -16.01
CA HIS A 1014 26.48 30.26 -15.88
C HIS A 1014 26.08 31.09 -14.64
N GLY A 1015 27.04 31.47 -13.79
CA GLY A 1015 26.84 32.28 -12.59
C GLY A 1015 26.59 31.46 -11.32
N ASP A 1016 25.66 30.51 -11.39
CA ASP A 1016 25.31 29.59 -10.30
C ASP A 1016 25.02 28.19 -10.86
N VAL A 1017 24.73 27.22 -9.97
CA VAL A 1017 24.35 25.86 -10.36
C VAL A 1017 22.84 25.59 -10.35
N THR A 1018 21.99 26.61 -10.14
CA THR A 1018 20.53 26.46 -9.93
C THR A 1018 19.80 25.89 -11.14
N ALA A 1019 20.36 26.12 -12.34
CA ALA A 1019 19.84 25.63 -13.61
C ALA A 1019 20.22 24.17 -13.92
N LEU A 1020 21.01 23.51 -13.07
CA LEU A 1020 21.31 22.08 -13.25
C LEU A 1020 20.05 21.23 -13.06
N SER A 1021 20.00 20.12 -13.81
CA SER A 1021 18.98 19.10 -13.64
C SER A 1021 19.10 18.42 -12.26
N GLY A 1022 18.00 17.87 -11.74
CA GLY A 1022 17.94 17.20 -10.43
C GLY A 1022 18.87 15.99 -10.35
N ILE A 1023 19.31 15.49 -11.49
CA ILE A 1023 20.38 14.49 -11.65
C ILE A 1023 21.68 14.93 -10.94
N ALA A 1024 21.98 16.23 -10.95
CA ALA A 1024 23.16 16.77 -10.30
C ALA A 1024 23.14 16.53 -8.79
N LEU A 1025 21.96 16.53 -8.15
CA LEU A 1025 21.83 16.31 -6.71
C LEU A 1025 22.42 14.97 -6.28
N HIS A 1026 22.10 13.89 -7.01
CA HIS A 1026 22.67 12.57 -6.76
C HIS A 1026 24.19 12.56 -6.93
N SER A 1027 24.67 13.17 -8.02
CA SER A 1027 26.09 13.21 -8.38
C SER A 1027 26.91 13.97 -7.33
N ILE A 1028 26.40 15.11 -6.88
CA ILE A 1028 27.04 15.95 -5.86
C ILE A 1028 27.03 15.23 -4.49
N SER A 1029 25.94 14.56 -4.15
CA SER A 1029 25.83 13.78 -2.90
C SER A 1029 26.82 12.61 -2.87
N LEU A 1030 26.93 11.83 -3.95
CA LEU A 1030 27.91 10.73 -4.07
C LEU A 1030 29.36 11.24 -3.99
N ALA A 1031 29.67 12.34 -4.67
CA ALA A 1031 31.00 12.94 -4.64
C ALA A 1031 31.33 13.45 -3.23
N ALA A 1032 30.44 14.20 -2.60
CA ALA A 1032 30.65 14.75 -1.26
C ALA A 1032 30.86 13.66 -0.21
N THR A 1033 30.02 12.63 -0.20
CA THR A 1033 30.15 11.50 0.74
C THR A 1033 31.45 10.71 0.52
N THR A 1034 31.84 10.49 -0.75
CA THR A 1034 33.12 9.85 -1.09
C THR A 1034 34.32 10.67 -0.63
N LEU A 1035 34.29 12.00 -0.81
CA LEU A 1035 35.37 12.89 -0.38
C LEU A 1035 35.48 12.93 1.14
N VAL A 1036 34.35 13.02 1.86
CA VAL A 1036 34.34 12.95 3.33
C VAL A 1036 34.98 11.66 3.82
N ALA A 1037 34.60 10.51 3.26
CA ALA A 1037 35.16 9.22 3.63
C ALA A 1037 36.67 9.14 3.35
N SER A 1038 37.11 9.62 2.19
CA SER A 1038 38.53 9.66 1.82
C SER A 1038 39.37 10.55 2.74
N ILE A 1039 38.86 11.74 3.10
CA ILE A 1039 39.57 12.70 3.96
C ILE A 1039 39.66 12.14 5.38
N ALA A 1040 38.56 11.59 5.91
CA ALA A 1040 38.50 11.06 7.28
C ALA A 1040 39.49 9.90 7.52
N GLU A 1041 39.79 9.09 6.50
CA GLU A 1041 40.76 7.98 6.60
C GLU A 1041 42.23 8.43 6.52
N ARG A 1042 42.53 9.55 5.84
CA ARG A 1042 43.90 9.94 5.47
C ARG A 1042 44.47 11.06 6.36
N LYS A 1043 44.28 10.93 7.67
CA LYS A 1043 44.63 11.92 8.73
C LYS A 1043 46.08 12.46 8.70
N SER A 1044 47.01 11.86 7.95
CA SER A 1044 48.44 12.24 7.88
C SER A 1044 48.96 12.61 6.49
N GLU A 1045 48.12 12.69 5.46
CA GLU A 1045 48.50 13.02 4.07
C GLU A 1045 47.93 14.40 3.65
N ASP A 1046 48.53 15.03 2.62
CA ASP A 1046 47.98 16.27 2.05
C ASP A 1046 46.66 15.98 1.33
N VAL A 1047 45.56 16.41 1.94
CA VAL A 1047 44.18 16.26 1.46
C VAL A 1047 43.57 17.60 1.01
N SER A 1048 44.40 18.61 0.77
CA SER A 1048 43.96 19.97 0.44
C SER A 1048 43.10 20.05 -0.82
N SER A 1049 43.41 19.23 -1.84
CA SER A 1049 42.66 19.15 -3.09
C SER A 1049 41.26 18.54 -2.88
N GLU A 1050 41.17 17.42 -2.16
CA GLU A 1050 39.93 16.73 -1.83
C GLU A 1050 39.03 17.58 -0.93
N MET A 1051 39.63 18.30 0.03
CA MET A 1051 38.92 19.24 0.88
C MET A 1051 38.36 20.40 0.07
N HIS A 1052 39.12 20.96 -0.87
CA HIS A 1052 38.61 22.00 -1.78
C HIS A 1052 37.45 21.48 -2.65
N ALA A 1053 37.56 20.25 -3.16
CA ALA A 1053 36.50 19.61 -3.92
C ALA A 1053 35.21 19.42 -3.09
N LEU A 1054 35.34 19.01 -1.82
CA LEU A 1054 34.23 18.86 -0.89
C LEU A 1054 33.52 20.20 -0.62
N LYS A 1055 34.30 21.28 -0.43
CA LYS A 1055 33.77 22.65 -0.26
C LYS A 1055 32.90 23.06 -1.45
N THR A 1056 33.38 22.80 -2.66
CA THR A 1056 32.63 23.10 -3.89
C THR A 1056 31.33 22.32 -3.97
N CYS A 1057 31.33 21.03 -3.60
CA CYS A 1057 30.12 20.22 -3.56
C CYS A 1057 29.08 20.74 -2.56
N VAL A 1058 29.49 21.09 -1.33
CA VAL A 1058 28.58 21.62 -0.30
C VAL A 1058 28.00 22.97 -0.69
N ARG A 1059 28.81 23.86 -1.29
CA ARG A 1059 28.33 25.15 -1.82
C ARG A 1059 27.28 24.94 -2.92
N ALA A 1060 27.55 24.04 -3.87
CA ALA A 1060 26.63 23.73 -4.95
C ALA A 1060 25.27 23.21 -4.44
N LEU A 1061 25.25 22.40 -3.37
CA LEU A 1061 23.98 21.98 -2.73
C LEU A 1061 23.21 23.16 -2.11
N GLY A 1062 23.92 24.16 -1.59
CA GLY A 1062 23.30 25.37 -1.03
C GLY A 1062 22.69 26.26 -2.11
N GLU A 1063 23.27 26.32 -3.30
CA GLU A 1063 22.67 27.00 -4.45
C GLU A 1063 21.44 26.22 -4.96
N LEU A 1064 21.55 24.90 -5.09
CA LEU A 1064 20.49 24.03 -5.61
C LEU A 1064 19.24 23.96 -4.74
N GLU A 1065 19.30 24.28 -3.45
CA GLU A 1065 18.11 24.22 -2.58
C GLU A 1065 17.01 25.20 -2.97
N THR A 1066 17.37 26.24 -3.72
CA THR A 1066 16.41 27.20 -4.29
C THR A 1066 15.57 26.61 -5.43
N THR A 1067 16.02 25.52 -6.06
CA THR A 1067 15.33 24.86 -7.19
C THR A 1067 14.98 23.39 -6.94
N TYR A 1068 15.53 22.79 -5.88
CA TYR A 1068 15.20 21.46 -5.35
C TYR A 1068 15.26 21.48 -3.82
N LEU A 1069 14.10 21.47 -3.15
CA LEU A 1069 14.03 21.56 -1.68
C LEU A 1069 14.82 20.45 -0.97
N VAL A 1070 14.84 19.24 -1.56
CA VAL A 1070 15.61 18.10 -1.06
C VAL A 1070 17.12 18.38 -0.94
N ALA A 1071 17.69 19.30 -1.72
CA ALA A 1071 19.10 19.67 -1.63
C ALA A 1071 19.45 20.29 -0.26
N ARG A 1072 18.51 21.02 0.37
CA ARG A 1072 18.68 21.55 1.73
C ARG A 1072 18.92 20.42 2.74
N ARG A 1073 18.08 19.39 2.69
CA ARG A 1073 18.19 18.22 3.57
C ARG A 1073 19.50 17.47 3.35
N VAL A 1074 19.87 17.21 2.09
CA VAL A 1074 21.12 16.54 1.73
C VAL A 1074 22.35 17.33 2.18
N ARG A 1075 22.33 18.66 2.00
CA ARG A 1075 23.38 19.57 2.48
C ARG A 1075 23.55 19.51 3.99
N LYS A 1076 22.44 19.62 4.74
CA LYS A 1076 22.45 19.54 6.22
C LYS A 1076 23.04 18.22 6.70
N ILE A 1077 22.69 17.09 6.07
CA ILE A 1077 23.24 15.77 6.39
C ILE A 1077 24.75 15.73 6.14
N ILE A 1078 25.21 16.19 4.97
CA ILE A 1078 26.66 16.20 4.66
C ILE A 1078 27.42 17.10 5.63
N GLN A 1079 26.89 18.29 5.96
CA GLN A 1079 27.49 19.18 6.95
C GLN A 1079 27.59 18.52 8.33
N LEU A 1080 26.56 17.77 8.75
CA LEU A 1080 26.59 16.99 9.99
C LEU A 1080 27.67 15.91 9.96
N ILE A 1081 27.82 15.17 8.86
CA ILE A 1081 28.85 14.13 8.73
C ILE A 1081 30.26 14.76 8.78
N ILE A 1082 30.46 15.92 8.15
CA ILE A 1082 31.72 16.68 8.22
C ILE A 1082 32.07 17.01 9.68
N ARG A 1083 31.08 17.45 10.49
CA ARG A 1083 31.28 17.70 11.92
C ARG A 1083 31.66 16.44 12.69
N VAL A 1084 30.89 15.38 12.49
CA VAL A 1084 31.08 14.08 13.17
C VAL A 1084 32.45 13.49 12.85
N CYS A 1085 32.97 13.68 11.63
CA CYS A 1085 34.29 13.22 11.25
C CYS A 1085 35.44 14.15 11.69
N HIS A 1086 35.16 15.20 12.48
CA HIS A 1086 36.14 16.20 12.96
C HIS A 1086 36.90 16.94 11.86
N LEU A 1087 36.31 17.07 10.66
CA LEU A 1087 36.97 17.72 9.52
C LEU A 1087 36.91 19.26 9.60
N GLU A 1088 36.46 19.80 10.73
CA GLU A 1088 36.29 21.24 10.98
C GLU A 1088 37.62 21.98 11.19
N SER A 1089 38.63 21.36 11.81
CA SER A 1089 39.94 22.00 12.02
C SER A 1089 40.76 22.11 10.74
N ASP A 1090 40.72 21.08 9.89
CA ASP A 1090 41.33 21.08 8.54
C ASP A 1090 40.60 22.03 7.59
N TYR A 1091 39.36 22.35 7.92
CA TYR A 1091 38.57 23.36 7.23
C TYR A 1091 39.00 24.80 7.55
N VAL A 1092 39.30 25.10 8.82
CA VAL A 1092 39.69 26.43 9.33
C VAL A 1092 41.19 26.72 9.11
N GLY A 1093 42.06 25.70 9.13
CA GLY A 1093 43.52 25.84 9.06
C GLY A 1093 44.10 26.42 7.76
N SER A 1094 43.34 26.49 6.67
CA SER A 1094 43.82 27.06 5.39
C SER A 1094 43.51 28.56 5.22
N GLN A 1095 42.85 29.22 6.19
CA GLN A 1095 42.68 30.68 6.19
C GLN A 1095 43.79 31.43 6.95
N GLN A 1096 44.74 30.73 7.59
CA GLN A 1096 45.81 31.35 8.40
C GLN A 1096 47.24 31.01 7.94
N ARG A 1097 47.49 30.89 6.63
CA ARG A 1097 48.84 31.14 6.10
C ARG A 1097 48.81 32.40 5.22
N PRO A 1098 49.50 33.48 5.62
CA PRO A 1098 49.60 34.65 4.76
C PRO A 1098 50.38 34.27 3.50
N MET A 1099 49.75 34.44 2.34
CA MET A 1099 50.47 34.52 1.07
C MET A 1099 51.48 35.68 1.15
N PRO A 1100 52.71 35.53 0.63
CA PRO A 1100 53.65 36.63 0.55
C PRO A 1100 53.09 37.68 -0.41
N VAL A 1101 52.90 38.89 0.11
CA VAL A 1101 52.52 40.08 -0.68
C VAL A 1101 53.66 40.39 -1.66
N PRO A 1102 53.42 40.49 -2.98
CA PRO A 1102 54.35 41.13 -3.88
C PRO A 1102 54.38 42.63 -3.55
N ALA A 1103 55.58 43.16 -3.33
CA ALA A 1103 55.83 44.57 -3.08
C ALA A 1103 55.16 45.46 -4.15
N ASP A 1104 54.45 46.50 -3.71
CA ASP A 1104 54.23 47.71 -4.50
C ASP A 1104 54.84 48.89 -3.71
N PRO A 1105 55.60 49.80 -4.33
CA PRO A 1105 56.46 50.73 -3.64
C PRO A 1105 55.73 52.06 -3.41
N SER A 1106 55.27 52.30 -2.18
CA SER A 1106 55.28 53.65 -1.57
C SER A 1106 54.58 53.66 -0.21
N ASN A 1107 55.36 53.97 0.85
CA ASN A 1107 55.04 54.74 2.09
C ASN A 1107 53.77 54.37 2.91
N SER A 1108 53.71 54.43 4.25
CA SER A 1108 54.63 54.67 5.38
C SER A 1108 53.71 54.76 6.62
N ASP A 1109 54.10 54.15 7.76
CA ASP A 1109 53.72 54.47 9.17
C ASP A 1109 52.22 54.40 9.57
N ASP A 1110 51.73 54.05 10.76
CA ASP A 1110 52.28 53.71 12.08
C ASP A 1110 51.15 53.13 12.97
N LEU A 1111 51.50 52.16 13.82
CA LEU A 1111 51.12 51.93 15.24
C LEU A 1111 49.67 52.04 15.81
N MET A 1112 49.30 50.94 16.52
CA MET A 1112 48.76 50.83 17.91
C MET A 1112 47.26 50.57 18.20
N ASN A 1113 47.08 49.49 18.97
CA ASN A 1113 45.91 48.97 19.71
C ASN A 1113 45.22 49.98 20.64
N HIS A 1114 43.90 49.82 20.88
CA HIS A 1114 43.36 49.29 22.17
C HIS A 1114 41.82 49.17 22.23
N SER A 1115 41.37 47.96 22.59
CA SER A 1115 40.29 47.54 23.53
C SER A 1115 38.86 48.13 23.51
N LEU A 1116 37.91 47.18 23.36
CA LEU A 1116 36.71 46.86 24.17
C LEU A 1116 35.72 47.96 24.56
N VAL A 1117 34.45 47.78 24.17
CA VAL A 1117 33.28 48.09 25.04
C VAL A 1117 32.11 47.15 24.74
N ASN A 1118 31.40 46.75 25.79
CA ASN A 1118 30.14 46.01 25.83
C ASN A 1118 29.00 46.97 26.25
N GLU A 1119 27.77 46.65 25.84
CA GLU A 1119 26.46 47.13 26.39
C GLU A 1119 26.05 48.60 26.09
N VAL A 1120 24.79 49.02 25.90
CA VAL A 1120 23.43 48.43 25.89
C VAL A 1120 22.44 49.55 25.43
N VAL A 1121 21.35 49.14 24.76
CA VAL A 1121 19.99 49.78 24.66
C VAL A 1121 19.71 51.02 23.79
N MET A 1122 18.96 50.72 22.71
CA MET A 1122 17.74 51.32 22.10
C MET A 1122 17.20 52.64 22.67
N GLU A 1123 16.88 53.64 21.83
CA GLU A 1123 15.59 53.82 21.12
C GLU A 1123 15.53 55.17 20.34
N ASP A 1124 15.02 55.09 19.10
CA ASP A 1124 14.17 56.03 18.34
C ASP A 1124 14.43 57.55 18.22
N SER A 1125 14.71 58.01 16.99
CA SER A 1125 13.70 58.51 16.01
C SER A 1125 14.23 59.61 15.04
N LEU A 1126 13.95 59.38 13.73
CA LEU A 1126 13.61 60.32 12.63
C LEU A 1126 14.48 61.59 12.40
N SER A 1127 14.99 61.94 11.22
CA SER A 1127 14.58 61.66 9.84
C SER A 1127 15.56 62.27 8.80
N LEU A 1128 15.43 61.80 7.55
CA LEU A 1128 15.65 62.51 6.26
C LEU A 1128 17.09 62.88 5.83
N GLU A 1129 17.66 62.15 4.86
CA GLU A 1129 17.52 62.40 3.41
C GLU A 1129 18.42 61.46 2.57
N THR A 1130 17.76 60.73 1.66
CA THR A 1130 18.20 60.23 0.33
C THR A 1130 19.56 59.54 0.10
N GLN A 1131 19.44 58.35 -0.53
CA GLN A 1131 20.43 57.52 -1.26
C GLN A 1131 21.34 56.65 -0.39
N PHE A 1132 20.95 55.39 -0.13
CA PHE A 1132 21.78 54.17 -0.04
C PHE A 1132 20.91 52.97 0.42
N ALA A 1133 21.36 51.74 0.08
CA ALA A 1133 20.84 50.39 0.41
C ALA A 1133 19.63 49.93 -0.42
N GLU A 1134 19.60 48.75 -1.03
CA GLU A 1134 20.04 47.45 -0.52
C GLU A 1134 20.90 46.68 -1.54
N ASP A 1135 22.20 46.63 -1.25
CA ASP A 1135 23.16 45.69 -1.82
C ASP A 1135 23.71 44.93 -0.60
N ALA A 1136 22.91 44.01 -0.06
CA ALA A 1136 23.29 43.14 1.05
C ALA A 1136 22.36 41.92 1.07
N GLY A 1137 22.91 40.73 0.85
CA GLY A 1137 22.14 39.50 1.07
C GLY A 1137 22.63 38.21 0.43
N LEU A 1138 23.83 38.14 -0.18
CA LEU A 1138 24.43 36.85 -0.58
C LEU A 1138 25.93 36.74 -0.26
N SER A 1139 26.52 37.72 0.43
CA SER A 1139 27.94 37.72 0.83
C SER A 1139 28.22 37.25 2.27
N GLU A 1140 27.20 36.89 3.05
CA GLU A 1140 27.34 36.36 4.43
C GLU A 1140 27.09 34.85 4.58
N TYR A 1141 26.92 34.11 3.48
CA TYR A 1141 26.90 32.65 3.57
C TYR A 1141 28.33 32.13 3.72
N SER A 1142 28.82 32.13 4.97
CA SER A 1142 29.91 31.22 5.34
C SER A 1142 29.43 29.81 4.98
N PRO A 1143 30.17 29.02 4.17
CA PRO A 1143 29.82 27.63 3.93
C PRO A 1143 29.83 26.77 5.23
N PHE A 1144 30.15 27.41 6.37
CA PHE A 1144 30.29 26.91 7.74
C PHE A 1144 29.48 27.75 8.73
N ALA A 1145 28.50 28.54 8.23
CA ALA A 1145 27.36 28.96 9.03
C ALA A 1145 26.54 27.72 9.34
N PHE A 1146 27.04 27.02 10.34
CA PHE A 1146 26.43 25.90 10.98
C PHE A 1146 25.10 26.37 11.57
N ASP A 1147 23.99 25.81 11.07
CA ASP A 1147 22.65 26.09 11.58
C ASP A 1147 22.69 25.95 13.11
N GLY A 1148 22.33 27.01 13.85
CA GLY A 1148 22.52 27.09 15.31
C GLY A 1148 21.74 26.03 16.11
N HIS A 1149 20.86 25.29 15.42
CA HIS A 1149 20.08 24.16 15.91
C HIS A 1149 20.73 22.79 15.67
N LEU A 1150 21.87 22.73 14.98
CA LEU A 1150 22.61 21.48 14.81
C LEU A 1150 23.44 21.20 16.07
N PRO A 1151 23.39 19.98 16.63
CA PRO A 1151 24.04 19.60 17.89
C PRO A 1151 25.51 20.04 18.00
N THR A 1152 25.94 20.42 19.19
CA THR A 1152 27.36 20.75 19.46
C THR A 1152 28.18 19.48 19.64
N TYR A 1153 29.50 19.59 19.46
CA TYR A 1153 30.48 18.49 19.56
C TYR A 1153 30.30 17.57 20.77
N ALA A 1154 29.87 18.14 21.91
CA ALA A 1154 29.64 17.39 23.15
C ALA A 1154 28.53 16.31 23.05
N GLN A 1155 27.74 16.29 21.96
CA GLN A 1155 26.62 15.37 21.76
C GLN A 1155 26.93 14.20 20.83
N PHE A 1156 28.13 14.12 20.24
CA PHE A 1156 28.52 13.05 19.32
C PHE A 1156 29.94 12.52 19.62
N ASP A 1157 30.11 11.86 20.76
CA ASP A 1157 31.30 11.04 21.02
C ASP A 1157 31.06 9.62 20.49
N VAL A 1158 31.26 9.42 19.17
CA VAL A 1158 31.07 8.11 18.49
C VAL A 1158 32.38 7.54 17.94
N PHE A 1159 33.51 8.25 18.08
CA PHE A 1159 34.82 7.80 17.57
C PHE A 1159 35.81 7.34 18.65
N SER A 1160 35.41 7.25 19.92
CA SER A 1160 36.29 6.80 21.02
C SER A 1160 36.57 5.28 21.07
N THR A 1161 36.12 4.48 20.10
CA THR A 1161 36.35 3.01 20.10
C THR A 1161 37.34 2.50 19.06
N PHE A 1162 38.07 3.36 18.33
CA PHE A 1162 38.99 2.90 17.28
C PHE A 1162 40.46 2.69 17.66
N ASP A 1163 40.87 2.92 18.92
CA ASP A 1163 42.25 2.70 19.36
C ASP A 1163 42.32 1.90 20.67
N ALA A 1164 42.45 0.57 20.55
CA ALA A 1164 43.34 -0.28 21.37
C ALA A 1164 42.94 -1.74 21.18
N GLU A 1165 43.70 -2.49 20.38
CA GLU A 1165 44.23 -3.82 20.73
C GLU A 1165 44.98 -4.42 19.53
N GLY A 1166 46.27 -4.73 19.74
CA GLY A 1166 46.96 -5.73 18.92
C GLY A 1166 48.32 -5.34 18.33
N ILE A 1167 49.35 -5.10 19.15
CA ILE A 1167 50.72 -5.58 18.84
C ILE A 1167 51.36 -6.07 20.15
N GLY A 1168 51.77 -7.34 20.16
CA GLY A 1168 52.35 -8.01 21.32
C GLY A 1168 53.87 -7.92 21.45
N ALA A 1169 54.28 -8.12 22.71
CA ALA A 1169 55.53 -8.70 23.23
C ALA A 1169 56.82 -7.82 23.29
N PRO A 1170 57.79 -8.14 24.18
CA PRO A 1170 57.74 -8.83 25.48
C PRO A 1170 58.52 -8.10 26.61
N ASP A 1171 58.50 -8.73 27.79
CA ASP A 1171 59.52 -8.69 28.87
C ASP A 1171 59.42 -7.69 30.05
N ALA A 1172 59.67 -8.32 31.21
CA ALA A 1172 60.45 -7.85 32.35
C ALA A 1172 59.81 -6.99 33.47
N PHE A 1173 59.73 -7.65 34.64
CA PHE A 1173 60.11 -7.16 35.98
C PHE A 1173 59.13 -6.31 36.83
N SER A 1174 58.45 -7.04 37.72
CA SER A 1174 58.59 -6.97 39.19
C SER A 1174 58.18 -5.71 40.01
N ARG A 1175 57.40 -6.03 41.06
CA ARG A 1175 57.47 -5.54 42.46
C ARG A 1175 56.84 -4.18 42.82
N ASN A 1176 55.84 -4.30 43.70
CA ASN A 1176 55.62 -3.55 44.95
C ASN A 1176 55.95 -2.05 44.94
N MET A 1177 54.92 -1.22 44.90
CA MET A 1177 54.46 -0.45 46.07
C MET A 1177 53.04 0.09 45.84
#